data_AF-A0A0H3I779-F1
#
_entry.id   AF-A0A0H3I779-F1
#
_cell.length_a   1.000
_cell.length_b   1.000
_cell.length_c   1.000
_cell.angle_alpha   90.00
_cell.angle_beta   90.00
_cell.angle_gamma   90.00
#
_symmetry.space_group_name_H-M   'P 1'
#
loop_
_entity.id
_entity.type
_entity.pdbx_description
1 polymer ?
#
loop_
_entity_poly.entity_id
_entity_poly.type
_entity_poly.pdbx_seq_one_letter_code
_entity_poly.pdbx_strand_id
1 'polypeptide(L)'
;MSHTLTLSPTPKRDPVFLWLALIAATFLLLPAWSLDYGLLDASRDELLTAYSWSNLNISLLWFLLPLGLLARPLHTPSRGQRGRHRFDAAYALFCILFVVISATIEGRGMGYGSIGLFVALSAIITLALSRLDWLGGDRFVIGSLISIIALISVFILYPSIAIFIPMFTNDSGEFAPLSFMQILSQAHILRVIWNSFLLSVAVGIGCTFFGMVLAIYTSRIARRSAIIGRIFSILPIVTPPFVVGLGVTLMMGRSGYITELMVAWFGLTNTNWLYGFTGIWLAQVLAFTPMSFMILEGAMKTIHPSLEEASYTLRANRYQTFQRVFLPLLKPALANSFLIVIVQSLADFSNPLVLGGNFDVLATQIYFYITGAQLDYQSASTLGVVLLLFSLAVFCVQYLWIGKRSYVTISGKSSRGDVQPLPASLVWIVSILLYVWIAFNVLLYGSIFYGSFTVNWGVDYTLTLANFSKLFGQGFSDGAWPSLLDTLLFAGIAAPITALFGLLIAYIVVRQQFYGKKAIEFTTMLCFAVPGTVAGVSYILAFNSAPVYLTGTAVIVIMSMVMRNVPVGIRAGIAGLGQLDKSLDEASLSLRAGSMRTVFYILLPLLRPAILSALIYSFVRAITTVSAIIFLVTPDTRVATSYILNRVEDGEYGMAIAYGSILIVVMLAIIFLFDYLVGEARVSRTKAKNSD
;
A
#
# COMPACT_ATOMS: atom_id res chain seq x y z
N MET A 1 -30.67 -10.49 29.92
CA MET A 1 -31.98 -10.07 29.40
C MET A 1 -31.90 -8.62 28.96
N SER A 2 -31.82 -8.35 27.66
CA SER A 2 -32.11 -7.02 27.10
C SER A 2 -32.65 -7.25 25.70
N HIS A 3 -33.97 -7.30 25.58
CA HIS A 3 -34.65 -7.27 24.28
C HIS A 3 -34.44 -5.88 23.66
N THR A 4 -33.40 -5.73 22.85
CA THR A 4 -33.25 -4.57 21.94
C THR A 4 -34.22 -4.77 20.77
N LEU A 5 -35.48 -4.42 21.03
CA LEU A 5 -36.55 -4.36 20.03
C LEU A 5 -36.31 -3.17 19.09
N THR A 6 -35.60 -3.43 18.00
CA THR A 6 -35.63 -2.61 16.80
C THR A 6 -36.99 -2.77 16.11
N LEU A 7 -38.00 -1.97 16.46
CA LEU A 7 -39.22 -1.86 15.66
C LEU A 7 -38.99 -0.88 14.52
N SER A 8 -38.36 -1.36 13.45
CA SER A 8 -38.70 -0.87 12.11
C SER A 8 -39.99 -1.57 11.70
N PRO A 9 -40.96 -0.90 11.04
CA PRO A 9 -42.15 -1.57 10.54
C PRO A 9 -41.69 -2.75 9.68
N THR A 10 -42.12 -3.96 10.03
CA THR A 10 -41.82 -5.16 9.23
C THR A 10 -42.32 -4.88 7.81
N PRO A 11 -41.44 -4.82 6.80
CA PRO A 11 -41.89 -4.56 5.45
C PRO A 11 -42.90 -5.65 5.07
N LYS A 12 -44.02 -5.24 4.45
CA LYS A 12 -45.07 -6.16 4.01
C LYS A 12 -44.55 -7.24 3.06
N ARG A 13 -43.43 -6.97 2.36
CA ARG A 13 -42.72 -7.91 1.48
C ARG A 13 -41.29 -8.14 1.96
N ASP A 14 -40.84 -9.39 1.89
CA ASP A 14 -39.47 -9.75 2.26
C ASP A 14 -38.44 -9.09 1.31
N PRO A 15 -37.49 -8.28 1.81
CA PRO A 15 -36.50 -7.57 0.99
C PRO A 15 -35.59 -8.48 0.14
N VAL A 16 -35.48 -9.79 0.41
CA VAL A 16 -34.77 -10.71 -0.51
C VAL A 16 -35.37 -10.68 -1.93
N PHE A 17 -36.68 -10.41 -2.10
CA PHE A 17 -37.27 -10.31 -3.44
C PHE A 17 -36.69 -9.15 -4.27
N LEU A 18 -36.23 -8.07 -3.62
CA LEU A 18 -35.55 -6.98 -4.32
C LEU A 18 -34.17 -7.41 -4.82
N TRP A 19 -33.44 -8.21 -4.02
CA TRP A 19 -32.14 -8.74 -4.43
C TRP A 19 -32.28 -9.80 -5.53
N LEU A 20 -33.34 -10.62 -5.50
CA LEU A 20 -33.65 -11.54 -6.60
C LEU A 20 -34.05 -10.79 -7.88
N ALA A 21 -34.77 -9.67 -7.76
CA ALA A 21 -35.07 -8.81 -8.90
C ALA A 21 -33.79 -8.18 -9.48
N LEU A 22 -32.82 -7.80 -8.64
CA LEU A 22 -31.50 -7.36 -9.10
C LEU A 22 -30.77 -8.45 -9.87
N ILE A 23 -30.81 -9.71 -9.40
CA ILE A 23 -30.24 -10.87 -10.11
C ILE A 23 -30.89 -11.03 -11.49
N ALA A 24 -32.22 -10.96 -11.56
CA ALA A 24 -32.95 -11.04 -12.83
C ALA A 24 -32.62 -9.86 -13.76
N ALA A 25 -32.48 -8.65 -13.24
CA ALA A 25 -32.07 -7.48 -14.02
C ALA A 25 -30.64 -7.64 -14.55
N THR A 26 -29.71 -8.14 -13.73
CA THR A 26 -28.32 -8.37 -14.16
C THR A 26 -28.20 -9.47 -15.20
N PHE A 27 -29.02 -10.52 -15.11
CA PHE A 27 -29.12 -11.56 -16.13
C PHE A 27 -29.56 -11.03 -17.49
N LEU A 28 -30.50 -10.07 -17.50
CA LEU A 28 -31.03 -9.49 -18.74
C LEU A 28 -30.11 -8.43 -19.34
N LEU A 29 -29.51 -7.58 -18.50
CA LEU A 29 -28.84 -6.35 -18.93
C LEU A 29 -27.32 -6.45 -19.07
N LEU A 30 -26.68 -7.46 -18.46
CA LEU A 30 -25.22 -7.56 -18.44
C LEU A 30 -24.73 -8.94 -18.90
N PRO A 31 -23.58 -8.99 -19.62
CA PRO A 31 -22.97 -10.23 -20.05
C PRO A 31 -22.46 -11.03 -18.85
N ALA A 32 -22.66 -12.35 -18.89
CA ALA A 32 -22.25 -13.25 -17.83
C ALA A 32 -20.81 -13.73 -18.01
N TRP A 33 -20.35 -13.87 -19.26
CA TRP A 33 -18.96 -14.17 -19.59
C TRP A 33 -18.17 -12.88 -19.81
N SER A 34 -16.85 -12.95 -19.58
CA SER A 34 -15.92 -11.87 -19.85
C SER A 34 -15.93 -11.50 -21.34
N LEU A 35 -15.73 -10.22 -21.61
CA LEU A 35 -15.56 -9.68 -22.95
C LEU A 35 -14.07 -9.43 -23.20
N ASP A 36 -13.62 -9.61 -24.42
CA ASP A 36 -12.22 -9.41 -24.82
C ASP A 36 -11.91 -7.92 -24.95
N TYR A 37 -12.86 -7.14 -25.48
CA TYR A 37 -12.70 -5.69 -25.72
C TYR A 37 -13.47 -4.81 -24.71
N GLY A 38 -14.05 -5.42 -23.67
CA GLY A 38 -14.85 -4.71 -22.67
C GLY A 38 -16.22 -4.25 -23.18
N LEU A 39 -17.04 -3.67 -22.29
CA LEU A 39 -18.46 -3.42 -22.60
C LEU A 39 -18.70 -2.37 -23.69
N LEU A 40 -17.77 -1.43 -23.88
CA LEU A 40 -17.96 -0.29 -24.80
C LEU A 40 -17.49 -0.60 -26.22
N ASP A 41 -16.44 -1.42 -26.36
CA ASP A 41 -15.80 -1.71 -27.65
C ASP A 41 -16.09 -3.13 -28.15
N ALA A 42 -16.79 -3.96 -27.36
CA ALA A 42 -17.19 -5.31 -27.77
C ALA A 42 -18.13 -5.29 -28.99
N SER A 43 -17.89 -6.25 -29.89
CA SER A 43 -18.76 -6.43 -31.06
C SER A 43 -20.15 -6.93 -30.65
N ARG A 44 -21.15 -6.74 -31.51
CA ARG A 44 -22.51 -7.22 -31.22
C ARG A 44 -22.57 -8.74 -31.03
N ASP A 45 -21.80 -9.48 -31.82
CA ASP A 45 -21.78 -10.95 -31.75
C ASP A 45 -21.08 -11.44 -30.48
N GLU A 46 -19.99 -10.78 -30.08
CA GLU A 46 -19.31 -11.04 -28.81
C GLU A 46 -20.24 -10.75 -27.61
N LEU A 47 -20.94 -9.61 -27.63
CA LEU A 47 -21.91 -9.28 -26.59
C LEU A 47 -22.99 -10.37 -26.50
N LEU A 48 -23.61 -10.73 -27.63
CA LEU A 48 -24.67 -11.75 -27.68
C LEU A 48 -24.16 -13.10 -27.14
N THR A 49 -22.98 -13.55 -27.56
CA THR A 49 -22.41 -14.81 -27.08
C THR A 49 -22.06 -14.80 -25.59
N ALA A 50 -21.74 -13.63 -25.03
CA ALA A 50 -21.44 -13.45 -23.61
C ALA A 50 -22.69 -13.40 -22.70
N TYR A 51 -23.89 -13.14 -23.24
CA TYR A 51 -25.14 -13.18 -22.48
C TYR A 51 -25.57 -14.61 -22.15
N SER A 52 -25.91 -14.87 -20.89
CA SER A 52 -26.40 -16.18 -20.44
C SER A 52 -27.71 -16.63 -21.11
N TRP A 53 -28.56 -15.70 -21.56
CA TRP A 53 -29.84 -16.04 -22.21
C TRP A 53 -29.70 -16.33 -23.71
N SER A 54 -28.59 -15.95 -24.34
CA SER A 54 -28.41 -16.16 -25.77
C SER A 54 -28.02 -17.61 -26.11
N ASN A 55 -27.34 -18.31 -25.21
CA ASN A 55 -26.86 -19.67 -25.40
C ASN A 55 -27.14 -20.51 -24.15
N LEU A 56 -27.53 -21.78 -24.35
CA LEU A 56 -27.67 -22.73 -23.25
C LEU A 56 -26.29 -23.15 -22.74
N ASN A 57 -25.83 -22.50 -21.67
CA ASN A 57 -24.54 -22.73 -21.04
C ASN A 57 -24.66 -22.79 -19.51
N ILE A 58 -23.56 -23.12 -18.83
CA ILE A 58 -23.54 -23.21 -17.36
C ILE A 58 -23.79 -21.85 -16.69
N SER A 59 -23.51 -20.73 -17.37
CA SER A 59 -23.75 -19.39 -16.82
C SER A 59 -25.24 -19.06 -16.71
N LEU A 60 -26.13 -19.85 -17.31
CA LEU A 60 -27.57 -19.77 -17.09
C LEU A 60 -27.92 -20.25 -15.67
N LEU A 61 -27.25 -21.29 -15.16
CA LEU A 61 -27.42 -21.77 -13.79
C LEU A 61 -26.96 -20.76 -12.73
N TRP A 62 -26.02 -19.88 -13.08
CA TRP A 62 -25.55 -18.81 -12.17
C TRP A 62 -26.68 -17.90 -11.70
N PHE A 63 -27.64 -17.63 -12.59
CA PHE A 63 -28.78 -16.75 -12.31
C PHE A 63 -30.04 -17.54 -11.95
N LEU A 64 -30.23 -18.76 -12.47
CA LEU A 64 -31.37 -19.60 -12.11
C LEU A 64 -31.30 -20.17 -10.68
N LEU A 65 -30.14 -20.66 -10.24
CA LEU A 65 -30.01 -21.25 -8.90
C LEU A 65 -30.42 -20.26 -7.79
N PRO A 66 -29.95 -19.01 -7.77
CA PRO A 66 -30.43 -18.02 -6.80
C PRO A 66 -31.95 -17.80 -6.81
N LEU A 67 -32.59 -17.89 -7.99
CA LEU A 67 -34.06 -17.74 -8.12
C LEU A 67 -34.84 -18.87 -7.45
N GLY A 68 -34.20 -19.98 -7.07
CA GLY A 68 -34.79 -21.00 -6.19
C GLY A 68 -35.29 -20.42 -4.85
N LEU A 69 -34.72 -19.30 -4.39
CA LEU A 69 -35.22 -18.55 -3.23
C LEU A 69 -36.57 -17.86 -3.47
N LEU A 70 -37.14 -17.88 -4.68
CA LEU A 70 -38.51 -17.43 -4.94
C LEU A 70 -39.56 -18.38 -4.35
N ALA A 71 -39.23 -19.66 -4.15
CA ALA A 71 -40.11 -20.68 -3.62
C ALA A 71 -40.36 -20.49 -2.11
N ARG A 72 -40.94 -19.34 -1.74
CA ARG A 72 -41.14 -18.95 -0.35
C ARG A 72 -42.29 -17.95 -0.16
N PRO A 73 -42.88 -17.87 1.04
CA PRO A 73 -43.93 -16.91 1.34
C PRO A 73 -43.48 -15.46 1.11
N LEU A 74 -44.40 -14.62 0.59
CA LEU A 74 -44.16 -13.19 0.33
C LEU A 74 -43.91 -12.38 1.62
N HIS A 75 -44.40 -12.88 2.74
CA HIS A 75 -44.31 -12.24 4.04
C HIS A 75 -42.94 -12.45 4.68
N THR A 76 -42.48 -11.43 5.41
CA THR A 76 -41.20 -11.47 6.12
C THR A 76 -41.23 -12.59 7.17
N PRO A 77 -40.33 -13.58 7.11
CA PRO A 77 -40.26 -14.66 8.09
C PRO A 77 -39.99 -14.11 9.50
N SER A 78 -40.62 -14.71 10.50
CA SER A 78 -40.41 -14.34 11.90
C SER A 78 -38.97 -14.66 12.33
N ARG A 79 -38.42 -13.87 13.27
CA ARG A 79 -37.07 -14.09 13.83
C ARG A 79 -36.89 -15.48 14.47
N GLY A 80 -37.98 -16.16 14.83
CA GLY A 80 -37.95 -17.52 15.36
C GLY A 80 -37.52 -18.59 14.36
N GLN A 81 -37.59 -18.31 13.04
CA GLN A 81 -37.24 -19.27 11.98
C GLN A 81 -35.72 -19.32 11.70
N ARG A 82 -34.91 -19.54 12.75
CA ARG A 82 -33.43 -19.54 12.65
C ARG A 82 -32.89 -20.52 11.62
N GLY A 83 -33.50 -21.70 11.47
CA GLY A 83 -33.10 -22.70 10.47
C GLY A 83 -33.19 -22.17 9.04
N ARG A 84 -34.22 -21.36 8.75
CA ARG A 84 -34.43 -20.76 7.43
C ARG A 84 -33.41 -19.67 7.11
N HIS A 85 -33.08 -18.81 8.07
CA HIS A 85 -32.05 -17.80 7.85
C HIS A 85 -30.66 -18.42 7.66
N ARG A 86 -30.36 -19.53 8.35
CA ARG A 86 -29.13 -20.29 8.10
C ARG A 86 -29.12 -20.89 6.69
N PHE A 87 -30.25 -21.42 6.24
CA PHE A 87 -30.41 -21.91 4.87
C PHE A 87 -30.21 -20.79 3.83
N ASP A 88 -30.86 -19.64 3.98
CA ASP A 88 -30.72 -18.51 3.05
C ASP A 88 -29.24 -18.07 2.91
N ALA A 89 -28.52 -17.98 4.03
CA ALA A 89 -27.10 -17.63 4.02
C ALA A 89 -26.22 -18.72 3.38
N ALA A 90 -26.44 -19.99 3.74
CA ALA A 90 -25.68 -21.12 3.20
C ALA A 90 -25.93 -21.33 1.71
N TYR A 91 -27.18 -21.18 1.26
CA TYR A 91 -27.57 -21.32 -0.13
C TYR A 91 -27.00 -20.19 -0.99
N ALA A 92 -27.06 -18.94 -0.50
CA ALA A 92 -26.43 -17.82 -1.21
C ALA A 92 -24.90 -17.99 -1.32
N LEU A 93 -24.23 -18.47 -0.25
CA LEU A 93 -22.80 -18.80 -0.29
C LEU A 93 -22.50 -19.94 -1.28
N PHE A 94 -23.33 -20.98 -1.30
CA PHE A 94 -23.23 -22.07 -2.28
C PHE A 94 -23.34 -21.54 -3.71
N CYS A 95 -24.29 -20.64 -4.01
CA CYS A 95 -24.40 -20.03 -5.33
C CYS A 95 -23.14 -19.23 -5.70
N ILE A 96 -22.56 -18.46 -4.77
CA ILE A 96 -21.29 -17.75 -5.00
C ILE A 96 -20.17 -18.73 -5.37
N LEU A 97 -20.00 -19.79 -4.58
CA LEU A 97 -18.96 -20.80 -4.82
C LEU A 97 -19.19 -21.54 -6.13
N PHE A 98 -20.44 -21.89 -6.46
CA PHE A 98 -20.79 -22.55 -7.71
C PHE A 98 -20.41 -21.71 -8.93
N VAL A 99 -20.69 -20.40 -8.91
CA VAL A 99 -20.31 -19.47 -9.99
C VAL A 99 -18.79 -19.46 -10.19
N VAL A 100 -18.03 -19.28 -9.11
CA VAL A 100 -16.57 -19.23 -9.17
C VAL A 100 -15.97 -20.55 -9.66
N ILE A 101 -16.40 -21.68 -9.07
CA ILE A 101 -15.88 -23.01 -9.41
C ILE A 101 -16.23 -23.38 -10.87
N SER A 102 -17.47 -23.15 -11.30
CA SER A 102 -17.89 -23.45 -12.66
C SER A 102 -17.15 -22.59 -13.69
N ALA A 103 -16.93 -21.30 -13.42
CA ALA A 103 -16.12 -20.44 -14.28
C ALA A 103 -14.66 -20.95 -14.41
N THR A 104 -14.05 -21.37 -13.29
CA THR A 104 -12.70 -21.94 -13.30
C THR A 104 -12.63 -23.25 -14.08
N ILE A 105 -13.61 -24.15 -13.93
CA ILE A 105 -13.65 -25.45 -14.64
C ILE A 105 -13.83 -25.26 -16.15
N GLU A 106 -14.70 -24.34 -16.57
CA GLU A 106 -14.92 -24.02 -17.98
C GLU A 106 -13.75 -23.27 -18.63
N GLY A 107 -12.80 -22.76 -17.83
CA GLY A 107 -11.70 -21.95 -18.34
C GLY A 107 -12.14 -20.62 -18.94
N ARG A 108 -13.34 -20.13 -18.57
CA ARG A 108 -13.92 -18.88 -19.09
C ARG A 108 -14.12 -17.85 -17.99
N GLY A 109 -13.90 -16.59 -18.32
CA GLY A 109 -13.94 -15.48 -17.37
C GLY A 109 -15.34 -15.06 -16.97
N MET A 110 -15.52 -14.68 -15.71
CA MET A 110 -16.76 -14.05 -15.26
C MET A 110 -16.86 -12.62 -15.80
N GLY A 111 -17.98 -12.31 -16.43
CA GLY A 111 -18.32 -11.00 -17.00
C GLY A 111 -18.95 -10.04 -15.99
N TYR A 112 -19.37 -8.87 -16.47
CA TYR A 112 -19.94 -7.80 -15.64
C TYR A 112 -21.22 -8.20 -14.88
N GLY A 113 -22.01 -9.14 -15.41
CA GLY A 113 -23.20 -9.66 -14.74
C GLY A 113 -22.89 -10.38 -13.42
N SER A 114 -21.70 -10.96 -13.29
CA SER A 114 -21.25 -11.61 -12.05
C SER A 114 -21.10 -10.63 -10.89
N ILE A 115 -20.74 -9.36 -11.16
CA ILE A 115 -20.59 -8.31 -10.14
C ILE A 115 -21.94 -8.05 -9.47
N GLY A 116 -22.98 -7.82 -10.27
CA GLY A 116 -24.33 -7.58 -9.76
C GLY A 116 -24.90 -8.80 -9.03
N LEU A 117 -24.61 -10.00 -9.52
CA LEU A 117 -24.94 -11.27 -8.87
C LEU A 117 -24.27 -11.39 -7.49
N PHE A 118 -22.96 -11.14 -7.38
CA PHE A 118 -22.24 -11.21 -6.11
C PHE A 118 -22.69 -10.14 -5.11
N VAL A 119 -23.03 -8.93 -5.57
CA VAL A 119 -23.62 -7.88 -4.71
C VAL A 119 -24.97 -8.35 -4.16
N ALA A 120 -25.84 -8.89 -5.01
CA ALA A 120 -27.16 -9.38 -4.59
C ALA A 120 -27.05 -10.55 -3.60
N LEU A 121 -26.20 -11.54 -3.88
CA LEU A 121 -25.98 -12.69 -3.01
C LEU A 121 -25.37 -12.26 -1.67
N SER A 122 -24.39 -11.36 -1.67
CA SER A 122 -23.80 -10.80 -0.44
C SER A 122 -24.84 -10.04 0.40
N ALA A 123 -25.78 -9.33 -0.25
CA ALA A 123 -26.86 -8.65 0.43
C ALA A 123 -27.89 -9.63 1.02
N ILE A 124 -28.17 -10.75 0.34
CA ILE A 124 -29.00 -11.85 0.88
C ILE A 124 -28.34 -12.47 2.13
N ILE A 125 -27.03 -12.75 2.07
CA ILE A 125 -26.26 -13.23 3.24
C ILE A 125 -26.31 -12.22 4.38
N THR A 126 -26.11 -10.93 4.08
CA THR A 126 -26.18 -9.85 5.08
C THR A 126 -27.54 -9.83 5.78
N LEU A 127 -28.62 -9.91 5.00
CA LEU A 127 -29.97 -9.92 5.53
C LEU A 127 -30.24 -11.16 6.38
N ALA A 128 -29.82 -12.33 5.92
CA ALA A 128 -29.98 -13.59 6.64
C ALA A 128 -29.23 -13.56 7.99
N LEU A 129 -27.98 -13.13 8.01
CA LEU A 129 -27.18 -12.98 9.23
C LEU A 129 -27.73 -11.90 10.17
N SER A 130 -28.27 -10.81 9.63
CA SER A 130 -28.93 -9.77 10.45
C SER A 130 -30.16 -10.29 11.18
N ARG A 131 -30.92 -11.21 10.55
CA ARG A 131 -32.11 -11.85 11.16
C ARG A 131 -31.74 -12.89 12.22
N LEU A 132 -30.51 -13.40 12.18
CA LEU A 132 -29.95 -14.30 13.20
C LEU A 132 -29.37 -13.54 14.42
N ASP A 133 -29.54 -12.21 14.46
CA ASP A 133 -28.97 -11.31 15.48
C ASP A 133 -27.43 -11.42 15.59
N TRP A 134 -26.75 -11.85 14.51
CA TRP A 134 -25.29 -11.84 14.46
C TRP A 134 -24.79 -10.39 14.49
N LEU A 135 -23.73 -10.10 15.25
CA LEU A 135 -23.23 -8.72 15.44
C LEU A 135 -24.33 -7.73 15.88
N GLY A 136 -25.29 -8.19 16.70
CA GLY A 136 -26.41 -7.37 17.15
C GLY A 136 -27.48 -7.08 16.08
N GLY A 137 -27.41 -7.77 14.93
CA GLY A 137 -28.36 -7.61 13.83
C GLY A 137 -28.14 -6.37 12.96
N ASP A 138 -27.00 -5.68 13.11
CA ASP A 138 -26.72 -4.47 12.33
C ASP A 138 -26.32 -4.81 10.88
N ARG A 139 -27.20 -4.48 9.94
CA ARG A 139 -27.01 -4.75 8.51
C ARG A 139 -25.80 -4.05 7.92
N PHE A 140 -25.48 -2.84 8.39
CA PHE A 140 -24.35 -2.08 7.86
C PHE A 140 -23.03 -2.71 8.28
N VAL A 141 -22.91 -3.10 9.55
CA VAL A 141 -21.70 -3.75 10.08
C VAL A 141 -21.48 -5.10 9.40
N ILE A 142 -22.52 -5.94 9.32
CA ILE A 142 -22.44 -7.26 8.67
C ILE A 142 -22.09 -7.12 7.19
N GLY A 143 -22.79 -6.24 6.46
CA GLY A 143 -22.54 -6.04 5.03
C GLY A 143 -21.13 -5.52 4.76
N SER A 144 -20.66 -4.57 5.57
CA SER A 144 -19.28 -4.05 5.48
C SER A 144 -18.24 -5.15 5.74
N LEU A 145 -18.48 -6.01 6.74
CA LEU A 145 -17.61 -7.14 7.06
C LEU A 145 -17.53 -8.16 5.91
N ILE A 146 -18.68 -8.51 5.30
CA ILE A 146 -18.72 -9.41 4.15
C ILE A 146 -17.98 -8.79 2.96
N SER A 147 -18.20 -7.51 2.65
CA SER A 147 -17.49 -6.82 1.56
C SER A 147 -15.99 -6.77 1.79
N ILE A 148 -15.54 -6.53 3.03
CA ILE A 148 -14.11 -6.56 3.37
C ILE A 148 -13.52 -7.95 3.16
N ILE A 149 -14.18 -9.00 3.66
CA ILE A 149 -13.71 -10.37 3.49
C ILE A 149 -13.65 -10.74 2.01
N ALA A 150 -14.66 -10.37 1.22
CA ALA A 150 -14.70 -10.63 -0.22
C ALA A 150 -13.54 -9.93 -0.94
N LEU A 151 -13.35 -8.62 -0.72
CA LEU A 151 -12.28 -7.86 -1.37
C LEU A 151 -10.88 -8.34 -0.97
N ILE A 152 -10.67 -8.66 0.32
CA ILE A 152 -9.41 -9.25 0.78
C ILE A 152 -9.18 -10.63 0.16
N SER A 153 -10.23 -11.45 0.05
CA SER A 153 -10.09 -12.77 -0.55
C SER A 153 -9.73 -12.69 -2.03
N VAL A 154 -10.40 -11.83 -2.79
CA VAL A 154 -10.21 -11.69 -4.24
C VAL A 154 -8.90 -11.00 -4.60
N PHE A 155 -8.52 -9.92 -3.92
CA PHE A 155 -7.38 -9.11 -4.35
C PHE A 155 -6.11 -9.31 -3.53
N ILE A 156 -6.16 -10.01 -2.39
CA ILE A 156 -4.97 -10.27 -1.57
C ILE A 156 -4.70 -11.76 -1.48
N LEU A 157 -5.66 -12.55 -0.97
CA LEU A 157 -5.44 -13.99 -0.77
C LEU A 157 -5.32 -14.74 -2.09
N TYR A 158 -6.22 -14.50 -3.04
CA TYR A 158 -6.21 -15.22 -4.31
C TYR A 158 -4.92 -15.02 -5.12
N PRO A 159 -4.42 -13.78 -5.37
CA PRO A 159 -3.10 -13.57 -5.96
C PRO A 159 -1.98 -14.23 -5.15
N SER A 160 -1.96 -14.04 -3.84
CA SER A 160 -0.91 -14.62 -2.99
C SER A 160 -0.89 -16.15 -3.02
N ILE A 161 -2.01 -16.80 -3.30
CA ILE A 161 -2.09 -18.25 -3.50
C ILE A 161 -1.71 -18.63 -4.95
N ALA A 162 -2.13 -17.83 -5.93
CA ALA A 162 -1.88 -18.08 -7.36
C ALA A 162 -0.39 -18.19 -7.69
N ILE A 163 0.48 -17.44 -7.01
CA ILE A 163 1.94 -17.53 -7.22
C ILE A 163 2.53 -18.90 -6.85
N PHE A 164 1.85 -19.70 -6.00
CA PHE A 164 2.32 -21.05 -5.70
C PHE A 164 2.03 -22.04 -6.83
N ILE A 165 1.09 -21.74 -7.73
CA ILE A 165 0.68 -22.69 -8.78
C ILE A 165 1.85 -22.93 -9.75
N PRO A 166 2.47 -21.92 -10.39
CA PRO A 166 3.56 -22.18 -11.33
C PRO A 166 4.82 -22.73 -10.67
N MET A 167 5.01 -22.50 -9.36
CA MET A 167 6.12 -23.09 -8.60
C MET A 167 6.09 -24.63 -8.62
N PHE A 168 4.89 -25.23 -8.67
CA PHE A 168 4.70 -26.68 -8.68
C PHE A 168 4.30 -27.25 -10.05
N THR A 169 4.41 -26.47 -11.13
CA THR A 169 4.14 -26.95 -12.49
C THR A 169 5.36 -26.77 -13.40
N ASN A 170 5.56 -27.66 -14.37
CA ASN A 170 6.57 -27.47 -15.40
C ASN A 170 6.06 -26.56 -16.55
N ASP A 171 6.92 -26.27 -17.53
CA ASP A 171 6.57 -25.47 -18.72
C ASP A 171 5.45 -26.10 -19.57
N SER A 172 5.22 -27.41 -19.42
CA SER A 172 4.14 -28.15 -20.08
C SER A 172 2.82 -28.14 -19.29
N GLY A 173 2.78 -27.46 -18.13
CA GLY A 173 1.61 -27.37 -17.26
C GLY A 173 1.35 -28.62 -16.39
N GLU A 174 2.28 -29.58 -16.38
CA GLU A 174 2.17 -30.79 -15.57
C GLU A 174 2.65 -30.53 -14.14
N PHE A 175 2.06 -31.23 -13.18
CA PHE A 175 2.43 -31.12 -11.77
C PHE A 175 3.84 -31.69 -11.53
N ALA A 176 4.77 -30.79 -11.20
CA ALA A 176 6.18 -31.08 -11.00
C ALA A 176 6.64 -30.56 -9.61
N PRO A 177 6.39 -31.33 -8.53
CA PRO A 177 6.56 -30.84 -7.16
C PRO A 177 8.02 -30.61 -6.73
N LEU A 178 9.00 -31.12 -7.47
CA LEU A 178 10.43 -31.00 -7.13
C LEU A 178 11.19 -30.01 -8.02
N SER A 179 10.60 -29.48 -9.07
CA SER A 179 11.28 -28.59 -10.02
C SER A 179 11.80 -27.30 -9.37
N PHE A 180 11.06 -26.75 -8.41
CA PHE A 180 11.51 -25.59 -7.65
C PHE A 180 12.83 -25.87 -6.89
N MET A 181 13.09 -27.11 -6.45
CA MET A 181 14.34 -27.46 -5.77
C MET A 181 15.54 -27.36 -6.70
N GLN A 182 15.36 -27.71 -7.98
CA GLN A 182 16.42 -27.57 -8.99
C GLN A 182 16.79 -26.10 -9.18
N ILE A 183 15.79 -25.21 -9.25
CA ILE A 183 15.98 -23.76 -9.37
C ILE A 183 16.70 -23.21 -8.13
N LEU A 184 16.25 -23.58 -6.92
CA LEU A 184 16.89 -23.14 -5.67
C LEU A 184 18.29 -23.70 -5.46
N SER A 185 18.64 -24.83 -6.08
CA SER A 185 19.98 -25.41 -6.00
C SER A 185 21.03 -24.69 -6.86
N GLN A 186 20.60 -23.80 -7.77
CA GLN A 186 21.52 -23.06 -8.63
C GLN A 186 22.36 -22.05 -7.83
N ALA A 187 23.67 -22.08 -8.01
CA ALA A 187 24.61 -21.22 -7.28
C ALA A 187 24.34 -19.72 -7.47
N HIS A 188 23.86 -19.32 -8.65
CA HIS A 188 23.47 -17.94 -8.92
C HIS A 188 22.26 -17.54 -8.06
N ILE A 189 21.19 -18.36 -8.02
CA ILE A 189 19.98 -18.08 -7.24
C ILE A 189 20.28 -17.97 -5.73
N LEU A 190 21.11 -18.86 -5.19
CA LEU A 190 21.55 -18.76 -3.79
C LEU A 190 22.31 -17.46 -3.50
N ARG A 191 23.14 -16.99 -4.43
CA ARG A 191 23.82 -15.69 -4.32
C ARG A 191 22.81 -14.55 -4.34
N VAL A 192 21.80 -14.58 -5.22
CA VAL A 192 20.75 -13.55 -5.28
C VAL A 192 19.94 -13.49 -3.97
N ILE A 193 19.60 -14.65 -3.38
CA ILE A 193 18.92 -14.72 -2.07
C ILE A 193 19.79 -14.06 -1.00
N TRP A 194 21.08 -14.43 -0.94
CA TRP A 194 22.00 -13.90 0.06
C TRP A 194 22.27 -12.40 -0.10
N ASN A 195 22.45 -11.94 -1.34
CA ASN A 195 22.60 -10.52 -1.69
C ASN A 195 21.40 -9.71 -1.20
N SER A 196 20.18 -10.20 -1.47
CA SER A 196 18.94 -9.54 -1.05
C SER A 196 18.84 -9.44 0.48
N PHE A 197 19.19 -10.53 1.17
CA PHE A 197 19.23 -10.54 2.64
C PHE A 197 20.24 -9.54 3.19
N LEU A 198 21.50 -9.62 2.76
CA LEU A 198 22.60 -8.76 3.22
C LEU A 198 22.27 -7.28 2.98
N LEU A 199 21.81 -6.95 1.77
CA LEU A 199 21.39 -5.61 1.40
C LEU A 199 20.28 -5.10 2.34
N SER A 200 19.22 -5.89 2.54
CA SER A 200 18.09 -5.48 3.38
C SER A 200 18.49 -5.19 4.82
N VAL A 201 19.38 -6.00 5.39
CA VAL A 201 19.93 -5.79 6.75
C VAL A 201 20.77 -4.52 6.81
N ALA A 202 21.67 -4.32 5.84
CA ALA A 202 22.52 -3.14 5.79
C ALA A 202 21.70 -1.84 5.62
N VAL A 203 20.67 -1.86 4.78
CA VAL A 203 19.74 -0.73 4.59
C VAL A 203 18.92 -0.50 5.86
N GLY A 204 18.44 -1.57 6.51
CA GLY A 204 17.77 -1.51 7.81
C GLY A 204 18.62 -0.78 8.86
N ILE A 205 19.90 -1.14 8.99
CA ILE A 205 20.85 -0.50 9.90
C ILE A 205 21.02 0.98 9.52
N GLY A 206 21.28 1.26 8.24
CA GLY A 206 21.50 2.62 7.73
C GLY A 206 20.31 3.55 7.99
N CYS A 207 19.11 3.17 7.57
CA CYS A 207 17.90 3.97 7.78
C CYS A 207 17.54 4.12 9.26
N THR A 208 17.77 3.10 10.09
CA THR A 208 17.51 3.19 11.54
C THR A 208 18.46 4.18 12.19
N PHE A 209 19.74 4.12 11.81
CA PHE A 209 20.77 5.04 12.27
C PHE A 209 20.48 6.48 11.85
N PHE A 210 20.33 6.76 10.55
CA PHE A 210 20.04 8.11 10.08
C PHE A 210 18.67 8.60 10.57
N GLY A 211 17.64 7.74 10.59
CA GLY A 211 16.34 8.09 11.14
C GLY A 211 16.40 8.48 12.62
N MET A 212 17.24 7.81 13.41
CA MET A 212 17.49 8.16 14.81
C MET A 212 18.19 9.51 14.95
N VAL A 213 19.21 9.78 14.13
CA VAL A 213 19.92 11.08 14.09
C VAL A 213 18.94 12.22 13.80
N LEU A 214 18.15 12.07 12.72
CA LEU A 214 17.16 13.07 12.31
C LEU A 214 16.10 13.28 13.40
N ALA A 215 15.59 12.19 14.00
CA ALA A 215 14.55 12.27 15.02
C ALA A 215 15.05 12.88 16.34
N ILE A 216 16.29 12.58 16.76
CA ILE A 216 16.90 13.25 17.92
C ILE A 216 17.05 14.74 17.64
N TYR A 217 17.50 15.12 16.44
CA TYR A 217 17.66 16.53 16.10
C TYR A 217 16.33 17.28 16.15
N THR A 218 15.30 16.81 15.44
CA THR A 218 14.02 17.52 15.32
C THR A 218 13.23 17.56 16.63
N SER A 219 13.37 16.54 17.49
CA SER A 219 12.58 16.44 18.73
C SER A 219 13.29 16.96 19.98
N ARG A 220 14.64 16.96 20.01
CA ARG A 220 15.42 17.27 21.23
C ARG A 220 16.35 18.48 21.09
N ILE A 221 16.81 18.80 19.88
CA ILE A 221 17.85 19.84 19.66
C ILE A 221 17.25 21.10 19.04
N ALA A 222 16.48 20.93 17.96
CA ALA A 222 16.06 22.03 17.11
C ALA A 222 14.94 22.86 17.76
N ARG A 223 15.20 24.16 18.01
CA ARG A 223 14.16 25.13 18.41
C ARG A 223 13.57 25.87 17.20
N ARG A 224 14.43 26.53 16.41
CA ARG A 224 14.03 27.31 15.22
C ARG A 224 14.31 26.58 13.89
N SER A 225 15.37 25.77 13.84
CA SER A 225 15.75 24.98 12.65
C SER A 225 14.92 23.70 12.45
N ALA A 226 13.96 23.40 13.35
CA ALA A 226 13.19 22.16 13.33
C ALA A 226 12.37 22.01 12.04
N ILE A 227 11.88 23.12 11.48
CA ILE A 227 11.12 23.14 10.22
C ILE A 227 12.00 22.66 9.07
N ILE A 228 13.20 23.24 8.92
CA ILE A 228 14.15 22.89 7.85
C ILE A 228 14.58 21.43 8.00
N GLY A 229 14.97 21.02 9.22
CA GLY A 229 15.35 19.63 9.50
C GLY A 229 14.23 18.64 9.15
N ARG A 230 12.98 18.98 9.47
CA ARG A 230 11.82 18.13 9.18
C ARG A 230 11.51 18.06 7.68
N ILE A 231 11.59 19.17 6.95
CA ILE A 231 11.36 19.19 5.50
C ILE A 231 12.34 18.26 4.80
N PHE A 232 13.65 18.43 5.03
CA PHE A 232 14.67 17.59 4.40
C PHE A 232 14.69 16.14 4.90
N SER A 233 14.14 15.87 6.09
CA SER A 233 13.96 14.50 6.59
C SER A 233 12.78 13.79 5.93
N ILE A 234 11.77 14.52 5.46
CA ILE A 234 10.55 13.97 4.87
C ILE A 234 10.62 14.00 3.33
N LEU A 235 11.36 14.94 2.74
CA LEU A 235 11.42 15.17 1.29
C LEU A 235 11.62 13.90 0.45
N PRO A 236 12.50 12.93 0.82
CA PRO A 236 12.65 11.69 0.05
C PRO A 236 11.42 10.79 0.01
N ILE A 237 10.45 10.96 0.92
CA ILE A 237 9.19 10.20 0.87
C ILE A 237 8.27 10.65 -0.26
N VAL A 238 8.43 11.89 -0.73
CA VAL A 238 7.61 12.50 -1.78
C VAL A 238 8.12 12.10 -3.17
N THR A 239 9.43 11.86 -3.27
CA THR A 239 10.10 11.48 -4.50
C THR A 239 9.97 9.98 -4.73
N PRO A 240 9.68 9.51 -5.96
CA PRO A 240 9.77 8.09 -6.28
C PRO A 240 11.17 7.54 -5.93
N PRO A 241 11.29 6.38 -5.26
CA PRO A 241 12.57 5.89 -4.75
C PRO A 241 13.68 5.83 -5.80
N PHE A 242 13.36 5.36 -7.01
CA PHE A 242 14.36 5.23 -8.08
C PHE A 242 14.84 6.57 -8.64
N VAL A 243 14.05 7.65 -8.53
CA VAL A 243 14.49 9.00 -8.91
C VAL A 243 15.59 9.46 -7.96
N VAL A 244 15.54 9.03 -6.68
CA VAL A 244 16.66 9.21 -5.74
C VAL A 244 17.88 8.42 -6.24
N GLY A 245 17.70 7.17 -6.69
CA GLY A 245 18.77 6.37 -7.31
C GLY A 245 19.39 7.01 -8.55
N LEU A 246 18.57 7.60 -9.44
CA LEU A 246 19.04 8.39 -10.58
C LEU A 246 19.83 9.62 -10.11
N GLY A 247 19.32 10.36 -9.12
CA GLY A 247 20.03 11.50 -8.53
C GLY A 247 21.41 11.11 -7.99
N VAL A 248 21.50 9.99 -7.27
CA VAL A 248 22.78 9.43 -6.79
C VAL A 248 23.69 9.06 -7.97
N THR A 249 23.15 8.49 -9.04
CA THR A 249 23.90 8.17 -10.27
C THR A 249 24.48 9.42 -10.92
N LEU A 250 23.74 10.52 -10.95
CA LEU A 250 24.24 11.80 -11.48
C LEU A 250 25.39 12.38 -10.66
N MET A 251 25.33 12.23 -9.34
CA MET A 251 26.34 12.77 -8.45
C MET A 251 27.60 11.90 -8.41
N MET A 252 27.42 10.59 -8.24
CA MET A 252 28.46 9.64 -7.83
C MET A 252 28.64 8.49 -8.82
N GLY A 253 27.94 8.50 -9.95
CA GLY A 253 28.11 7.51 -11.01
C GLY A 253 29.46 7.65 -11.72
N ARG A 254 29.65 6.89 -12.81
CA ARG A 254 30.91 6.86 -13.56
C ARG A 254 31.32 8.24 -14.11
N SER A 255 30.34 9.01 -14.58
CA SER A 255 30.49 10.40 -15.05
C SER A 255 29.86 11.39 -14.07
N GLY A 256 29.82 11.02 -12.79
CA GLY A 256 29.30 11.88 -11.73
C GLY A 256 30.35 12.87 -11.26
N TYR A 257 29.95 14.11 -11.02
CA TYR A 257 30.88 15.18 -10.64
C TYR A 257 31.61 14.91 -9.32
N ILE A 258 31.02 14.15 -8.39
CA ILE A 258 31.71 13.74 -7.15
C ILE A 258 32.79 12.71 -7.47
N THR A 259 32.48 11.73 -8.32
CA THR A 259 33.47 10.72 -8.74
C THR A 259 34.61 11.37 -9.52
N GLU A 260 34.32 12.30 -10.42
CA GLU A 260 35.34 13.04 -11.15
C GLU A 260 36.20 13.92 -10.23
N LEU A 261 35.60 14.59 -9.25
CA LEU A 261 36.35 15.32 -8.23
C LEU A 261 37.25 14.38 -7.41
N MET A 262 36.75 13.20 -7.03
CA MET A 262 37.54 12.19 -6.33
C MET A 262 38.74 11.72 -7.16
N VAL A 263 38.55 11.50 -8.46
CA VAL A 263 39.63 11.12 -9.39
C VAL A 263 40.65 12.27 -9.54
N ALA A 264 40.18 13.49 -9.76
CA ALA A 264 41.02 14.65 -10.02
C ALA A 264 41.83 15.11 -8.80
N TRP A 265 41.23 15.09 -7.61
CA TRP A 265 41.84 15.63 -6.39
C TRP A 265 42.52 14.57 -5.52
N PHE A 266 42.01 13.34 -5.50
CA PHE A 266 42.54 12.26 -4.65
C PHE A 266 43.27 11.17 -5.45
N GLY A 267 43.39 11.31 -6.78
CA GLY A 267 44.12 10.37 -7.63
C GLY A 267 43.52 8.96 -7.67
N LEU A 268 42.25 8.81 -7.27
CA LEU A 268 41.56 7.53 -7.26
C LEU A 268 41.28 7.09 -8.71
N THR A 269 41.41 5.79 -8.99
CA THR A 269 40.99 5.24 -10.28
C THR A 269 39.47 5.36 -10.42
N ASN A 270 38.98 5.74 -11.60
CA ASN A 270 37.53 5.75 -11.91
C ASN A 270 37.00 4.30 -12.00
N THR A 271 36.92 3.65 -10.84
CA THR A 271 36.23 2.38 -10.66
C THR A 271 34.74 2.65 -10.66
N ASN A 272 33.93 1.76 -11.24
CA ASN A 272 32.46 1.79 -11.17
C ASN A 272 31.95 1.49 -9.74
N TRP A 273 32.47 2.20 -8.74
CA TRP A 273 32.36 1.91 -7.32
C TRP A 273 30.95 2.13 -6.77
N LEU A 274 30.15 2.96 -7.46
CA LEU A 274 28.76 3.19 -7.11
C LEU A 274 27.87 2.01 -7.49
N TYR A 275 28.10 1.36 -8.63
CA TYR A 275 27.21 0.30 -9.09
C TYR A 275 27.44 -0.98 -8.29
N GLY A 276 26.35 -1.67 -7.95
CA GLY A 276 26.35 -2.81 -7.06
C GLY A 276 25.78 -2.48 -5.68
N PHE A 277 26.23 -3.23 -4.68
CA PHE A 277 25.72 -3.11 -3.30
C PHE A 277 25.74 -1.67 -2.76
N THR A 278 26.81 -0.92 -3.01
CA THR A 278 27.06 0.43 -2.49
C THR A 278 26.03 1.44 -2.95
N GLY A 279 25.77 1.52 -4.26
CA GLY A 279 24.80 2.45 -4.83
C GLY A 279 23.38 2.10 -4.45
N ILE A 280 23.02 0.81 -4.49
CA ILE A 280 21.68 0.37 -4.07
C ILE A 280 21.47 0.71 -2.59
N TRP A 281 22.44 0.39 -1.73
CA TRP A 281 22.38 0.70 -0.31
C TRP A 281 22.23 2.21 -0.07
N LEU A 282 23.04 3.04 -0.75
CA LEU A 282 22.98 4.49 -0.60
C LEU A 282 21.62 5.06 -1.05
N ALA A 283 21.13 4.66 -2.22
CA ALA A 283 19.84 5.11 -2.74
C ALA A 283 18.68 4.69 -1.84
N GLN A 284 18.67 3.44 -1.36
CA GLN A 284 17.63 2.96 -0.46
C GLN A 284 17.70 3.61 0.93
N VAL A 285 18.90 3.87 1.46
CA VAL A 285 19.05 4.60 2.73
C VAL A 285 18.46 5.99 2.61
N LEU A 286 18.74 6.71 1.52
CA LEU A 286 18.16 8.04 1.29
C LEU A 286 16.64 7.98 1.14
N ALA A 287 16.13 7.03 0.37
CA ALA A 287 14.69 6.89 0.09
C ALA A 287 13.88 6.44 1.31
N PHE A 288 14.41 5.54 2.16
CA PHE A 288 13.65 4.90 3.24
C PHE A 288 13.93 5.44 4.64
N THR A 289 14.98 6.25 4.83
CA THR A 289 15.24 6.97 6.09
C THR A 289 14.04 7.80 6.60
N PRO A 290 13.25 8.51 5.77
CA PRO A 290 12.08 9.25 6.24
C PRO A 290 11.07 8.40 7.00
N MET A 291 10.89 7.15 6.59
CA MET A 291 9.96 6.22 7.25
C MET A 291 10.45 5.87 8.66
N SER A 292 11.75 5.60 8.80
CA SER A 292 12.39 5.36 10.09
C SER A 292 12.33 6.59 11.00
N PHE A 293 12.65 7.76 10.45
CA PHE A 293 12.53 9.05 11.12
C PHE A 293 11.14 9.27 11.72
N MET A 294 10.07 9.05 10.95
CA MET A 294 8.69 9.25 11.43
C MET A 294 8.32 8.32 12.58
N ILE A 295 8.74 7.05 12.53
CA ILE A 295 8.49 6.07 13.60
C ILE A 295 9.22 6.48 14.87
N LEU A 296 10.50 6.83 14.75
CA LEU A 296 11.36 7.18 15.88
C LEU A 296 10.98 8.53 16.48
N GLU A 297 10.66 9.53 15.67
CA GLU A 297 10.18 10.84 16.13
C GLU A 297 8.86 10.69 16.90
N GLY A 298 7.92 9.87 16.39
CA GLY A 298 6.67 9.57 17.07
C GLY A 298 6.89 8.92 18.43
N ALA A 299 7.79 7.94 18.51
CA ALA A 299 8.14 7.27 19.77
C ALA A 299 8.89 8.18 20.76
N MET A 300 9.74 9.10 20.30
CA MET A 300 10.42 10.04 21.19
C MET A 300 9.45 11.03 21.84
N LYS A 301 8.42 11.48 21.10
CA LYS A 301 7.41 12.41 21.60
C LYS A 301 6.51 11.83 22.69
N THR A 302 6.48 10.51 22.85
CA THR A 302 5.68 9.84 23.89
C THR A 302 6.45 9.57 25.18
N ILE A 303 7.78 9.73 25.18
CA ILE A 303 8.61 9.56 26.38
C ILE A 303 8.44 10.79 27.28
N HIS A 304 7.92 10.58 28.50
CA HIS A 304 7.72 11.66 29.45
C HIS A 304 9.05 12.22 29.98
N PRO A 305 9.25 13.57 29.97
CA PRO A 305 10.46 14.20 30.50
C PRO A 305 10.74 13.90 31.98
N SER A 306 9.70 13.58 32.76
CA SER A 306 9.83 13.24 34.19
C SER A 306 10.71 12.01 34.46
N LEU A 307 10.83 11.08 33.51
CA LEU A 307 11.73 9.93 33.63
C LEU A 307 13.20 10.36 33.61
N GLU A 308 13.51 11.42 32.86
CA GLU A 308 14.85 12.00 32.81
C GLU A 308 15.13 12.84 34.04
N GLU A 309 14.16 13.66 34.48
CA GLU A 309 14.26 14.43 35.73
C GLU A 309 14.51 13.52 36.94
N ALA A 310 13.78 12.41 37.04
CA ALA A 310 13.99 11.41 38.09
C ALA A 310 15.41 10.82 38.06
N SER A 311 15.97 10.60 36.86
CA SER A 311 17.35 10.15 36.74
C SER A 311 18.35 11.18 37.26
N TYR A 312 18.11 12.48 37.03
CA TYR A 312 18.95 13.55 37.56
C TYR A 312 18.82 13.67 39.08
N THR A 313 17.62 13.47 39.66
CA THR A 313 17.45 13.40 41.12
C THR A 313 18.25 12.26 41.74
N LEU A 314 18.40 11.14 41.02
CA LEU A 314 19.28 10.02 41.38
C LEU A 314 20.76 10.27 41.05
N ARG A 315 21.15 11.52 40.76
CA ARG A 315 22.51 11.97 40.42
C ARG A 315 23.09 11.35 39.15
N ALA A 316 22.24 10.89 38.21
CA ALA A 316 22.72 10.46 36.90
C ALA A 316 23.21 11.67 36.10
N ASN A 317 24.31 11.50 35.37
CA ASN A 317 24.77 12.49 34.39
C ASN A 317 24.05 12.33 33.03
N ARG A 318 24.17 13.31 32.13
CA ARG A 318 23.45 13.34 30.85
C ARG A 318 23.70 12.10 29.97
N TYR A 319 24.91 11.54 30.00
CA TYR A 319 25.24 10.32 29.25
C TYR A 319 24.58 9.08 29.88
N GLN A 320 24.60 8.99 31.20
CA GLN A 320 23.94 7.92 31.94
C GLN A 320 22.42 7.96 31.70
N THR A 321 21.80 9.13 31.77
CA THR A 321 20.39 9.32 31.45
C THR A 321 20.09 8.90 30.00
N PHE A 322 20.91 9.34 29.04
CA PHE A 322 20.73 8.96 27.64
C PHE A 322 20.84 7.44 27.42
N GLN A 323 21.88 6.78 27.95
CA GLN A 323 22.15 5.37 27.71
C GLN A 323 21.30 4.40 28.54
N ARG A 324 20.93 4.78 29.77
CA ARG A 324 20.25 3.90 30.73
C ARG A 324 18.75 4.17 30.83
N VAL A 325 18.27 5.35 30.44
CA VAL A 325 16.85 5.72 30.49
C VAL A 325 16.31 5.91 29.07
N PHE A 326 16.84 6.88 28.33
CA PHE A 326 16.28 7.27 27.03
C PHE A 326 16.42 6.16 25.96
N LEU A 327 17.63 5.65 25.72
CA LEU A 327 17.89 4.66 24.68
C LEU A 327 17.16 3.33 24.93
N PRO A 328 17.11 2.75 26.15
CA PRO A 328 16.35 1.54 26.43
C PRO A 328 14.84 1.70 26.19
N LEU A 329 14.27 2.86 26.51
CA LEU A 329 12.87 3.17 26.21
C LEU A 329 12.60 3.27 24.70
N LEU A 330 13.61 3.69 23.92
CA LEU A 330 13.52 3.77 22.45
C LEU A 330 13.78 2.43 21.74
N LYS A 331 14.40 1.42 22.40
CA LYS A 331 14.73 0.11 21.78
C LYS A 331 13.58 -0.56 21.03
N PRO A 332 12.33 -0.61 21.55
CA PRO A 332 11.21 -1.20 20.81
C PRO A 332 10.91 -0.45 19.51
N ALA A 333 11.02 0.89 19.52
CA ALA A 333 10.83 1.71 18.33
C ALA A 333 11.97 1.56 17.32
N LEU A 334 13.22 1.42 17.79
CA LEU A 334 14.38 1.11 16.94
C LEU A 334 14.22 -0.25 16.26
N ALA A 335 13.84 -1.28 17.00
CA ALA A 335 13.58 -2.60 16.44
C ALA A 335 12.42 -2.57 15.43
N ASN A 336 11.33 -1.86 15.75
CA ASN A 336 10.21 -1.69 14.83
C ASN A 336 10.63 -1.00 13.53
N SER A 337 11.35 0.10 13.63
CA SER A 337 11.85 0.86 12.48
C SER A 337 12.77 0.00 11.61
N PHE A 338 13.72 -0.70 12.23
CA PHE A 338 14.65 -1.60 11.57
C PHE A 338 13.96 -2.69 10.75
N LEU A 339 12.99 -3.39 11.36
CA LEU A 339 12.25 -4.47 10.70
C LEU A 339 11.37 -3.94 9.55
N ILE A 340 10.72 -2.78 9.74
CA ILE A 340 9.92 -2.14 8.69
C ILE A 340 10.77 -1.78 7.47
N VAL A 341 11.97 -1.23 7.70
CA VAL A 341 12.87 -0.87 6.61
C VAL A 341 13.40 -2.11 5.89
N ILE A 342 13.72 -3.20 6.59
CA ILE A 342 14.13 -4.47 5.94
C ILE A 342 13.07 -4.93 4.96
N VAL A 343 11.80 -4.97 5.38
CA VAL A 343 10.67 -5.35 4.51
C VAL A 343 10.58 -4.42 3.30
N GLN A 344 10.76 -3.11 3.51
CA GLN A 344 10.71 -2.13 2.44
C GLN A 344 11.89 -2.26 1.44
N SER A 345 13.08 -2.60 1.91
CA SER A 345 14.28 -2.85 1.09
C SER A 345 14.15 -4.13 0.26
N LEU A 346 13.66 -5.21 0.86
CA LEU A 346 13.37 -6.47 0.14
C LEU A 346 12.33 -6.29 -0.96
N ALA A 347 11.35 -5.41 -0.74
CA ALA A 347 10.28 -5.10 -1.69
C ALA A 347 10.67 -4.06 -2.75
N ASP A 348 11.86 -3.46 -2.64
CA ASP A 348 12.32 -2.46 -3.57
C ASP A 348 12.93 -3.12 -4.81
N PHE A 349 12.43 -2.69 -5.96
CA PHE A 349 12.81 -3.22 -7.27
C PHE A 349 13.58 -2.17 -8.07
N SER A 350 13.16 -0.92 -7.95
CA SER A 350 13.56 0.11 -8.89
C SER A 350 14.97 0.66 -8.61
N ASN A 351 15.42 0.78 -7.36
CA ASN A 351 16.82 1.16 -7.12
C ASN A 351 17.81 0.06 -7.55
N PRO A 352 17.59 -1.23 -7.21
CA PRO A 352 18.45 -2.30 -7.71
C PRO A 352 18.50 -2.40 -9.23
N LEU A 353 17.40 -2.14 -9.93
CA LEU A 353 17.40 -2.16 -11.40
C LEU A 353 18.34 -1.08 -11.99
N VAL A 354 18.31 0.13 -11.44
CA VAL A 354 19.12 1.27 -11.95
C VAL A 354 20.58 1.19 -11.51
N LEU A 355 20.84 0.78 -10.27
CA LEU A 355 22.16 0.81 -9.64
C LEU A 355 22.81 -0.56 -9.47
N GLY A 356 22.17 -1.63 -9.97
CA GLY A 356 22.54 -3.02 -9.75
C GLY A 356 23.91 -3.39 -10.28
N GLY A 357 24.23 -3.01 -11.52
CA GLY A 357 25.43 -3.50 -12.20
C GLY A 357 25.45 -5.03 -12.20
N ASN A 358 26.44 -5.65 -11.56
CA ASN A 358 26.57 -7.11 -11.42
C ASN A 358 26.02 -7.65 -10.08
N PHE A 359 25.32 -6.82 -9.30
CA PHE A 359 24.75 -7.20 -8.01
C PHE A 359 23.25 -7.45 -8.15
N ASP A 360 22.90 -8.72 -8.35
CA ASP A 360 21.52 -9.12 -8.52
C ASP A 360 20.83 -9.35 -7.16
N VAL A 361 19.56 -8.95 -7.10
CA VAL A 361 18.66 -9.16 -5.96
C VAL A 361 17.37 -9.84 -6.42
N LEU A 362 16.64 -10.44 -5.48
CA LEU A 362 15.45 -11.23 -5.77
C LEU A 362 14.42 -10.44 -6.57
N ALA A 363 14.21 -9.16 -6.21
CA ALA A 363 13.25 -8.30 -6.86
C ALA A 363 13.56 -8.08 -8.37
N THR A 364 14.81 -7.84 -8.74
CA THR A 364 15.20 -7.64 -10.15
C THR A 364 15.25 -8.95 -10.91
N GLN A 365 15.69 -10.04 -10.26
CA GLN A 365 15.72 -11.34 -10.92
C GLN A 365 14.31 -11.85 -11.26
N ILE A 366 13.32 -11.65 -10.38
CA ILE A 366 11.91 -11.95 -10.67
C ILE A 366 11.42 -11.20 -11.91
N TYR A 367 11.83 -9.94 -12.05
CA TYR A 367 11.48 -9.13 -13.23
C TYR A 367 12.10 -9.71 -14.51
N PHE A 368 13.40 -9.99 -14.52
CA PHE A 368 14.07 -10.51 -15.72
C PHE A 368 13.57 -11.90 -16.16
N TYR A 369 13.07 -12.74 -15.24
CA TYR A 369 12.42 -14.01 -15.62
C TYR A 369 11.07 -13.82 -16.32
N ILE A 370 10.41 -12.69 -16.13
CA ILE A 370 9.11 -12.38 -16.76
C ILE A 370 9.30 -11.55 -18.04
N THR A 371 10.20 -10.58 -18.02
CA THR A 371 10.42 -9.69 -19.18
C THR A 371 11.53 -10.16 -20.12
N GLY A 372 12.26 -11.20 -19.75
CA GLY A 372 13.32 -11.80 -20.57
C GLY A 372 12.79 -12.53 -21.81
N ALA A 373 13.71 -13.10 -22.59
CA ALA A 373 13.41 -13.75 -23.87
C ALA A 373 12.53 -15.01 -23.76
N GLN A 374 12.47 -15.64 -22.58
CA GLN A 374 11.61 -16.77 -22.26
C GLN A 374 10.77 -16.38 -21.04
N LEU A 375 9.45 -16.34 -21.19
CA LEU A 375 8.49 -16.07 -20.11
C LEU A 375 8.52 -17.24 -19.11
N ASP A 376 9.47 -17.22 -18.18
CA ASP A 376 9.67 -18.28 -17.19
C ASP A 376 8.89 -17.98 -15.90
N TYR A 377 7.60 -18.30 -15.94
CA TYR A 377 6.70 -18.16 -14.80
C TYR A 377 7.09 -19.05 -13.63
N GLN A 378 7.73 -20.19 -13.87
CA GLN A 378 8.12 -21.15 -12.83
C GLN A 378 9.26 -20.59 -11.97
N SER A 379 10.32 -20.09 -12.59
CA SER A 379 11.43 -19.44 -11.90
C SER A 379 10.98 -18.18 -11.18
N ALA A 380 10.22 -17.31 -11.87
CA ALA A 380 9.69 -16.09 -11.28
C ALA A 380 8.82 -16.37 -10.05
N SER A 381 7.96 -17.40 -10.11
CA SER A 381 7.12 -17.82 -8.99
C SER A 381 7.93 -18.42 -7.85
N THR A 382 8.95 -19.24 -8.14
CA THR A 382 9.83 -19.83 -7.13
C THR A 382 10.57 -18.75 -6.34
N LEU A 383 11.20 -17.80 -7.04
CA LEU A 383 11.87 -16.65 -6.42
C LEU A 383 10.89 -15.73 -5.69
N GLY A 384 9.70 -15.53 -6.26
CA GLY A 384 8.64 -14.74 -5.66
C GLY A 384 8.13 -15.33 -4.34
N VAL A 385 7.94 -16.65 -4.28
CA VAL A 385 7.57 -17.37 -3.04
C VAL A 385 8.68 -17.28 -2.01
N VAL A 386 9.96 -17.43 -2.38
CA VAL A 386 11.09 -17.23 -1.46
C VAL A 386 11.08 -15.82 -0.87
N LEU A 387 10.90 -14.80 -1.72
CA LEU A 387 10.84 -13.41 -1.30
C LEU A 387 9.63 -13.14 -0.39
N LEU A 388 8.47 -13.72 -0.70
CA LEU A 388 7.25 -13.66 0.11
C LEU A 388 7.45 -14.29 1.50
N LEU A 389 7.97 -15.51 1.56
CA LEU A 389 8.23 -16.23 2.80
C LEU A 389 9.25 -15.49 3.66
N PHE A 390 10.29 -14.94 3.04
CA PHE A 390 11.29 -14.17 3.75
C PHE A 390 10.71 -12.88 4.35
N SER A 391 9.95 -12.12 3.56
CA SER A 391 9.25 -10.93 4.03
C SER A 391 8.24 -11.26 5.14
N LEU A 392 7.47 -12.34 4.99
CA LEU A 392 6.52 -12.80 5.99
C LEU A 392 7.22 -13.23 7.29
N ALA A 393 8.39 -13.88 7.20
CA ALA A 393 9.17 -14.26 8.37
C ALA A 393 9.63 -13.01 9.15
N VAL A 394 10.19 -12.01 8.47
CA VAL A 394 10.58 -10.73 9.09
C VAL A 394 9.37 -10.05 9.73
N PHE A 395 8.23 -10.04 9.03
CA PHE A 395 7.00 -9.48 9.53
C PHE A 395 6.45 -10.24 10.76
N CYS A 396 6.49 -11.57 10.77
CA CYS A 396 6.08 -12.39 11.91
C CYS A 396 6.99 -12.14 13.12
N VAL A 397 8.31 -12.04 12.91
CA VAL A 397 9.26 -11.66 13.97
C VAL A 397 8.91 -10.29 14.52
N GLN A 398 8.63 -9.31 13.66
CA GLN A 398 8.18 -7.97 14.04
C GLN A 398 6.91 -8.03 14.90
N TYR A 399 5.88 -8.74 14.43
CA TYR A 399 4.59 -8.83 15.10
C TYR A 399 4.71 -9.49 16.48
N LEU A 400 5.41 -10.61 16.58
CA LEU A 400 5.57 -11.38 17.82
C LEU A 400 6.45 -10.67 18.84
N TRP A 401 7.52 -10.02 18.39
CA TRP A 401 8.49 -9.36 19.28
C TRP A 401 7.96 -8.04 19.84
N ILE A 402 7.18 -7.29 19.04
CA ILE A 402 6.69 -5.96 19.42
C ILE A 402 5.34 -6.04 20.15
N GLY A 403 4.48 -7.01 19.82
CA GLY A 403 3.11 -7.15 20.35
C GLY A 403 3.00 -7.32 21.88
N LYS A 404 4.12 -7.42 22.61
CA LYS A 404 4.14 -7.58 24.08
C LYS A 404 4.86 -6.45 24.83
N ARG A 405 5.35 -5.40 24.15
CA ARG A 405 6.22 -4.36 24.75
C ARG A 405 5.75 -2.95 24.44
N SER A 406 4.50 -2.61 24.81
CA SER A 406 4.07 -1.21 24.89
C SER A 406 4.64 -0.59 26.17
N TYR A 407 5.79 0.07 26.07
CA TYR A 407 6.40 0.84 27.17
C TYR A 407 5.99 2.32 27.12
N VAL A 408 4.74 2.60 26.79
CA VAL A 408 4.18 3.97 26.87
C VAL A 408 2.83 3.90 27.56
N THR A 409 2.87 3.94 28.89
CA THR A 409 1.69 4.22 29.70
C THR A 409 1.45 5.72 29.60
N ILE A 410 0.49 6.14 28.79
CA ILE A 410 -0.06 7.50 28.90
C ILE A 410 -0.65 7.57 30.32
N SER A 411 0.08 8.19 31.24
CA SER A 411 -0.47 8.55 32.54
C SER A 411 -1.44 9.70 32.31
N GLY A 412 -2.63 9.68 32.89
CA GLY A 412 -3.61 10.78 32.82
C GLY A 412 -3.13 12.09 33.47
N LYS A 413 -1.84 12.22 33.79
CA LYS A 413 -1.23 13.42 34.36
C LYS A 413 -0.59 14.25 33.24
N SER A 414 -1.09 15.46 33.07
CA SER A 414 -0.44 16.53 32.29
C SER A 414 0.98 16.73 32.82
N SER A 415 1.99 16.44 32.00
CA SER A 415 3.39 16.73 32.32
C SER A 415 3.82 17.95 31.51
N ARG A 416 3.92 19.10 32.19
CA ARG A 416 4.62 20.30 31.73
C ARG A 416 6.09 20.25 32.18
N GLY A 417 6.79 19.17 31.83
CA GLY A 417 8.24 19.07 32.06
C GLY A 417 9.00 19.61 30.85
N ASP A 418 10.02 20.43 31.08
CA ASP A 418 10.95 20.82 30.03
C ASP A 418 11.85 19.63 29.66
N VAL A 419 12.06 19.44 28.37
CA VAL A 419 12.94 18.40 27.85
C VAL A 419 14.37 18.67 28.30
N GLN A 420 14.99 17.71 28.98
CA GLN A 420 16.33 17.88 29.54
C GLN A 420 17.40 17.92 28.43
N PRO A 421 18.44 18.77 28.57
CA PRO A 421 19.45 18.95 27.54
C PRO A 421 20.31 17.68 27.38
N LEU A 422 20.59 17.33 26.13
CA LEU A 422 21.46 16.20 25.78
C LEU A 422 22.95 16.51 26.09
N PRO A 423 23.83 15.50 26.14
CA PRO A 423 25.28 15.70 26.19
C PRO A 423 25.77 16.55 25.02
N ALA A 424 26.68 17.50 25.27
CA ALA A 424 27.13 18.46 24.25
C ALA A 424 27.79 17.80 23.02
N SER A 425 28.61 16.77 23.23
CA SER A 425 29.22 15.99 22.14
C SER A 425 28.18 15.33 21.22
N LEU A 426 27.13 14.76 21.81
CA LEU A 426 26.04 14.14 21.06
C LEU A 426 25.30 15.17 20.22
N VAL A 427 25.06 16.37 20.79
CA VAL A 427 24.45 17.48 20.05
C VAL A 427 25.30 17.87 18.84
N TRP A 428 26.62 18.00 19.00
CA TRP A 428 27.54 18.31 17.90
C TRP A 428 27.53 17.22 16.83
N ILE A 429 27.69 15.95 17.21
CA ILE A 429 27.70 14.82 16.26
C ILE A 429 26.38 14.75 15.48
N VAL A 430 25.24 14.80 16.17
CA VAL A 430 23.91 14.74 15.54
C VAL A 430 23.69 15.94 14.62
N SER A 431 24.13 17.13 15.01
CA SER A 431 23.99 18.34 14.19
C SER A 431 24.85 18.27 12.94
N ILE A 432 26.12 17.84 13.05
CA ILE A 432 27.03 17.69 11.89
C ILE A 432 26.45 16.67 10.91
N LEU A 433 26.01 15.50 11.39
CA LEU A 433 25.41 14.47 10.54
C LEU A 433 24.15 14.96 9.83
N LEU A 434 23.30 15.74 10.51
CA LEU A 434 22.15 16.38 9.86
C LEU A 434 22.59 17.36 8.78
N TYR A 435 23.55 18.24 9.05
CA TYR A 435 23.98 19.23 8.06
C TYR A 435 24.57 18.55 6.81
N VAL A 436 25.34 17.47 7.01
CA VAL A 436 25.81 16.63 5.90
C VAL A 436 24.65 16.00 5.15
N TRP A 437 23.65 15.46 5.85
CA TRP A 437 22.44 14.90 5.23
C TRP A 437 21.67 15.94 4.40
N ILE A 438 21.47 17.14 4.94
CA ILE A 438 20.79 18.25 4.26
C ILE A 438 21.61 18.67 3.04
N ALA A 439 22.91 18.88 3.17
CA ALA A 439 23.78 19.24 2.06
C ALA A 439 23.73 18.18 0.96
N PHE A 440 23.79 16.90 1.32
CA PHE A 440 23.67 15.79 0.36
C PHE A 440 22.33 15.81 -0.37
N ASN A 441 21.21 16.01 0.34
CA ASN A 441 19.89 16.10 -0.30
C ASN A 441 19.77 17.32 -1.21
N VAL A 442 20.28 18.48 -0.78
CA VAL A 442 20.30 19.70 -1.62
C VAL A 442 21.08 19.45 -2.91
N LEU A 443 22.26 18.82 -2.81
CA LEU A 443 23.04 18.45 -3.99
C LEU A 443 22.30 17.43 -4.87
N LEU A 444 21.66 16.42 -4.28
CA LEU A 444 20.90 15.40 -5.01
C LEU A 444 19.75 15.99 -5.81
N TYR A 445 18.88 16.74 -5.15
CA TYR A 445 17.74 17.38 -5.83
C TYR A 445 18.20 18.47 -6.79
N GLY A 446 19.22 19.25 -6.40
CA GLY A 446 19.86 20.23 -7.27
C GLY A 446 20.40 19.60 -8.55
N SER A 447 21.02 18.41 -8.46
CA SER A 447 21.55 17.66 -9.61
C SER A 447 20.43 17.13 -10.52
N ILE A 448 19.31 16.69 -9.96
CA ILE A 448 18.15 16.25 -10.76
C ILE A 448 17.56 17.43 -11.54
N PHE A 449 17.32 18.56 -10.86
CA PHE A 449 16.80 19.76 -11.50
C PHE A 449 17.77 20.32 -12.52
N TYR A 450 19.04 20.49 -12.16
CA TYR A 450 20.05 20.99 -13.10
C TYR A 450 20.24 20.04 -14.29
N GLY A 451 20.34 18.73 -14.02
CA GLY A 451 20.52 17.69 -15.03
C GLY A 451 19.38 17.60 -16.03
N SER A 452 18.14 17.90 -15.63
CA SER A 452 17.01 17.95 -16.56
C SER A 452 17.17 18.98 -17.69
N PHE A 453 17.96 20.04 -17.47
CA PHE A 453 18.26 21.08 -18.46
C PHE A 453 19.59 20.85 -19.18
N THR A 454 20.30 19.75 -19.00
CA THR A 454 21.59 19.50 -19.67
C THR A 454 21.44 18.68 -20.94
N VAL A 455 22.28 18.90 -21.95
CA VAL A 455 22.25 18.12 -23.21
C VAL A 455 22.59 16.67 -22.93
N ASN A 456 23.72 16.42 -22.27
CA ASN A 456 24.15 15.08 -21.90
C ASN A 456 24.97 15.13 -20.61
N TRP A 457 24.40 14.64 -19.52
CA TRP A 457 25.06 14.66 -18.22
C TRP A 457 26.42 13.94 -18.24
N GLY A 458 27.46 14.57 -17.71
CA GLY A 458 28.82 14.02 -17.68
C GLY A 458 29.62 14.17 -18.97
N VAL A 459 29.05 14.80 -20.00
CA VAL A 459 29.73 15.07 -21.29
C VAL A 459 29.52 16.52 -21.72
N ASP A 460 28.25 16.95 -21.80
CA ASP A 460 27.87 18.28 -22.24
C ASP A 460 26.80 18.89 -21.31
N TYR A 461 27.26 19.82 -20.48
CA TYR A 461 26.45 20.55 -19.50
C TYR A 461 25.77 21.81 -20.10
N THR A 462 25.79 21.98 -21.42
CA THR A 462 25.08 23.09 -22.09
C THR A 462 23.59 23.03 -21.75
N LEU A 463 23.01 24.18 -21.41
CA LEU A 463 21.61 24.28 -21.06
C LEU A 463 20.72 24.11 -22.31
N THR A 464 19.74 23.22 -22.22
CA THR A 464 18.80 22.90 -23.30
C THR A 464 17.43 22.52 -22.75
N LEU A 465 16.40 22.75 -23.57
CA LEU A 465 15.04 22.26 -23.33
C LEU A 465 14.71 21.02 -24.18
N ALA A 466 15.70 20.48 -24.90
CA ALA A 466 15.51 19.35 -25.81
C ALA A 466 15.01 18.08 -25.11
N ASN A 467 15.42 17.84 -23.86
CA ASN A 467 14.92 16.69 -23.09
C ASN A 467 13.41 16.81 -22.83
N PHE A 468 12.93 18.01 -22.53
CA PHE A 468 11.51 18.26 -22.28
C PHE A 468 10.69 18.18 -23.57
N SER A 469 11.20 18.72 -24.69
CA SER A 469 10.50 18.64 -25.97
C SER A 469 10.43 17.21 -26.50
N LYS A 470 11.51 16.42 -26.37
CA LYS A 470 11.51 14.98 -26.71
C LYS A 470 10.58 14.18 -25.78
N LEU A 471 10.57 14.51 -24.49
CA LEU A 471 9.76 13.80 -23.50
C LEU A 471 8.26 13.93 -23.77
N PHE A 472 7.77 15.14 -24.05
CA PHE A 472 6.33 15.38 -24.27
C PHE A 472 5.89 15.25 -25.73
N GLY A 473 6.83 15.13 -26.67
CA GLY A 473 6.51 14.98 -28.09
C GLY A 473 5.66 16.13 -28.64
N GLN A 474 4.92 15.84 -29.71
CA GLN A 474 4.01 16.80 -30.34
C GLN A 474 2.56 16.48 -29.99
N GLY A 475 2.08 17.04 -28.87
CA GLY A 475 0.66 16.98 -28.47
C GLY A 475 0.40 16.17 -27.20
N PHE A 476 -0.83 16.22 -26.70
CA PHE A 476 -1.24 15.58 -25.44
C PHE A 476 -1.44 14.06 -25.53
N SER A 477 -1.54 13.52 -26.75
CA SER A 477 -1.70 12.09 -27.02
C SER A 477 -0.36 11.35 -27.21
N ASP A 478 0.74 12.08 -27.25
CA ASP A 478 2.08 11.55 -27.54
C ASP A 478 3.05 11.80 -26.37
N GLY A 479 4.15 11.06 -26.35
CA GLY A 479 5.18 11.16 -25.32
C GLY A 479 4.68 10.83 -23.90
N ALA A 480 5.10 11.65 -22.94
CA ALA A 480 4.86 11.46 -21.51
C ALA A 480 3.52 12.02 -20.98
N TRP A 481 2.72 12.70 -21.80
CA TRP A 481 1.44 13.25 -21.37
C TRP A 481 0.44 12.18 -20.93
N PRO A 482 0.18 11.11 -21.71
CA PRO A 482 -0.72 10.04 -21.30
C PRO A 482 -0.28 9.40 -19.98
N SER A 483 1.02 9.09 -19.85
CA SER A 483 1.52 8.44 -18.64
C SER A 483 1.42 9.31 -17.39
N LEU A 484 1.56 10.63 -17.52
CA LEU A 484 1.38 11.56 -16.40
C LEU A 484 -0.10 11.64 -16.00
N LEU A 485 -1.00 11.79 -16.96
CA LEU A 485 -2.44 11.90 -16.73
C LEU A 485 -3.02 10.60 -16.14
N ASP A 486 -2.66 9.45 -16.69
CA ASP A 486 -3.09 8.13 -16.19
C ASP A 486 -2.58 7.90 -14.77
N THR A 487 -1.36 8.30 -14.47
CA THR A 487 -0.83 8.19 -13.09
C THR A 487 -1.61 9.04 -12.11
N LEU A 488 -1.92 10.29 -12.48
CA LEU A 488 -2.73 11.19 -11.66
C LEU A 488 -4.16 10.68 -11.51
N LEU A 489 -4.75 10.15 -12.58
CA LEU A 489 -6.10 9.57 -12.58
C LEU A 489 -6.16 8.32 -11.71
N PHE A 490 -5.26 7.36 -11.92
CA PHE A 490 -5.23 6.11 -11.17
C PHE A 490 -4.95 6.35 -9.68
N ALA A 491 -4.00 7.23 -9.34
CA ALA A 491 -3.75 7.62 -7.96
C ALA A 491 -4.93 8.39 -7.34
N GLY A 492 -5.57 9.27 -8.12
CA GLY A 492 -6.75 10.03 -7.72
C GLY A 492 -7.97 9.15 -7.45
N ILE A 493 -8.10 8.02 -8.14
CA ILE A 493 -9.14 7.00 -7.87
C ILE A 493 -8.73 6.09 -6.70
N ALA A 494 -7.48 5.62 -6.68
CA ALA A 494 -7.00 4.66 -5.68
C ALA A 494 -6.96 5.26 -4.27
N ALA A 495 -6.55 6.52 -4.11
CA ALA A 495 -6.36 7.12 -2.79
C ALA A 495 -7.66 7.26 -1.96
N PRO A 496 -8.78 7.78 -2.51
CA PRO A 496 -10.05 7.80 -1.79
C PRO A 496 -10.55 6.40 -1.42
N ILE A 497 -10.44 5.44 -2.34
CA ILE A 497 -10.86 4.05 -2.09
C ILE A 497 -10.03 3.47 -0.95
N THR A 498 -8.71 3.68 -0.97
CA THR A 498 -7.79 3.24 0.08
C THR A 498 -8.13 3.83 1.44
N ALA A 499 -8.38 5.15 1.50
CA ALA A 499 -8.70 5.84 2.73
C ALA A 499 -10.05 5.39 3.30
N LEU A 500 -11.09 5.29 2.46
CA LEU A 500 -12.42 4.87 2.87
C LEU A 500 -12.45 3.40 3.31
N PHE A 501 -11.84 2.51 2.52
CA PHE A 501 -11.79 1.09 2.82
C PHE A 501 -10.96 0.82 4.08
N GLY A 502 -9.80 1.47 4.21
CA GLY A 502 -8.98 1.37 5.42
C GLY A 502 -9.68 1.91 6.67
N LEU A 503 -10.43 3.01 6.55
CA LEU A 503 -11.24 3.54 7.65
C LEU A 503 -12.37 2.58 8.05
N LEU A 504 -13.02 1.95 7.07
CA LEU A 504 -14.08 0.98 7.31
C LEU A 504 -13.55 -0.26 8.04
N ILE A 505 -12.39 -0.77 7.62
CA ILE A 505 -11.70 -1.86 8.32
C ILE A 505 -11.32 -1.43 9.74
N ALA A 506 -10.76 -0.22 9.91
CA ALA A 506 -10.44 0.31 11.23
C ALA A 506 -11.67 0.44 12.13
N TYR A 507 -12.82 0.90 11.59
CA TYR A 507 -14.07 0.98 12.32
C TYR A 507 -14.52 -0.40 12.83
N ILE A 508 -14.52 -1.42 11.95
CA ILE A 508 -14.90 -2.79 12.32
C ILE A 508 -13.92 -3.36 13.35
N VAL A 509 -12.62 -3.19 13.14
CA VAL A 509 -11.58 -3.70 14.05
C VAL A 509 -11.62 -2.98 15.41
N VAL A 510 -11.87 -1.67 15.47
CA VAL A 510 -11.83 -0.94 16.75
C VAL A 510 -13.17 -1.03 17.50
N ARG A 511 -14.29 -0.86 16.80
CA ARG A 511 -15.62 -0.71 17.43
C ARG A 511 -16.38 -2.01 17.61
N GLN A 512 -16.09 -3.04 16.80
CA GLN A 512 -16.84 -4.29 16.80
C GLN A 512 -16.06 -5.44 17.43
N GLN A 513 -16.80 -6.39 18.01
CA GLN A 513 -16.28 -7.62 18.59
C GLN A 513 -16.92 -8.81 17.87
N PHE A 514 -16.12 -9.62 17.21
CA PHE A 514 -16.59 -10.79 16.45
C PHE A 514 -15.53 -11.88 16.39
N TYR A 515 -15.99 -13.09 16.15
CA TYR A 515 -15.12 -14.25 15.91
C TYR A 515 -14.38 -14.07 14.58
N GLY A 516 -13.05 -14.21 14.58
CA GLY A 516 -12.21 -14.01 13.39
C GLY A 516 -11.62 -12.60 13.24
N LYS A 517 -11.85 -11.68 14.19
CA LYS A 517 -11.24 -10.34 14.19
C LYS A 517 -9.71 -10.36 14.01
N LYS A 518 -9.01 -11.22 14.75
CA LYS A 518 -7.55 -11.41 14.62
C LYS A 518 -7.13 -11.88 13.24
N ALA A 519 -7.95 -12.70 12.57
CA ALA A 519 -7.66 -13.15 11.22
C ALA A 519 -7.76 -11.99 10.22
N ILE A 520 -8.76 -11.11 10.34
CA ILE A 520 -8.85 -9.90 9.51
C ILE A 520 -7.68 -8.96 9.77
N GLU A 521 -7.33 -8.73 11.03
CA GLU A 521 -6.15 -7.93 11.39
C GLU A 521 -4.88 -8.52 10.75
N PHE A 522 -4.66 -9.83 10.87
CA PHE A 522 -3.51 -10.53 10.29
C PHE A 522 -3.50 -10.47 8.76
N THR A 523 -4.61 -10.80 8.09
CA THR A 523 -4.69 -10.80 6.63
C THR A 523 -4.56 -9.41 6.05
N THR A 524 -5.07 -8.38 6.74
CA THR A 524 -4.88 -7.01 6.25
C THR A 524 -3.48 -6.47 6.50
N MET A 525 -2.80 -7.00 7.52
CA MET A 525 -1.37 -6.76 7.70
C MET A 525 -0.53 -7.50 6.64
N LEU A 526 -0.99 -8.65 6.14
CA LEU A 526 -0.33 -9.39 5.05
C LEU A 526 -0.14 -8.49 3.81
N CYS A 527 -1.06 -7.57 3.52
CA CYS A 527 -0.94 -6.58 2.44
C CYS A 527 0.34 -5.73 2.53
N PHE A 528 0.85 -5.51 3.74
CA PHE A 528 2.11 -4.81 3.97
C PHE A 528 3.32 -5.74 3.81
N ALA A 529 3.15 -7.03 4.12
CA ALA A 529 4.21 -8.02 4.04
C ALA A 529 4.46 -8.52 2.61
N VAL A 530 3.46 -8.56 1.73
CA VAL A 530 3.64 -8.98 0.32
C VAL A 530 4.52 -7.95 -0.41
N PRO A 531 5.73 -8.35 -0.87
CA PRO A 531 6.62 -7.44 -1.59
C PRO A 531 6.01 -7.01 -2.92
N GLY A 532 6.34 -5.80 -3.40
CA GLY A 532 5.67 -5.24 -4.57
C GLY A 532 5.87 -6.07 -5.83
N THR A 533 7.07 -6.59 -6.07
CA THR A 533 7.34 -7.48 -7.22
C THR A 533 6.50 -8.75 -7.17
N VAL A 534 6.48 -9.42 -6.02
CA VAL A 534 5.63 -10.59 -5.76
C VAL A 534 4.17 -10.25 -6.01
N ALA A 535 3.68 -9.11 -5.51
CA ALA A 535 2.32 -8.65 -5.75
C ALA A 535 2.04 -8.50 -7.25
N GLY A 536 2.93 -7.86 -8.02
CA GLY A 536 2.79 -7.72 -9.47
C GLY A 536 2.69 -9.05 -10.20
N VAL A 537 3.64 -9.97 -9.97
CA VAL A 537 3.62 -11.32 -10.57
C VAL A 537 2.36 -12.08 -10.18
N SER A 538 2.02 -12.07 -8.89
CA SER A 538 0.86 -12.78 -8.37
C SER A 538 -0.47 -12.26 -8.94
N TYR A 539 -0.56 -10.96 -9.24
CA TYR A 539 -1.73 -10.35 -9.86
C TYR A 539 -1.88 -10.74 -11.33
N ILE A 540 -0.79 -10.77 -12.11
CA ILE A 540 -0.84 -11.32 -13.48
C ILE A 540 -1.32 -12.77 -13.41
N LEU A 541 -0.68 -13.60 -12.60
CA LEU A 541 -1.01 -15.03 -12.51
C LEU A 541 -2.46 -15.28 -12.08
N ALA A 542 -2.98 -14.47 -11.16
CA ALA A 542 -4.36 -14.57 -10.69
C ALA A 542 -5.40 -14.08 -11.71
N PHE A 543 -5.10 -12.99 -12.42
CA PHE A 543 -6.10 -12.25 -13.20
C PHE A 543 -5.87 -12.32 -14.72
N ASN A 544 -5.00 -13.20 -15.18
CA ASN A 544 -4.80 -13.52 -16.60
C ASN A 544 -5.51 -14.82 -17.03
N SER A 545 -6.19 -15.49 -16.11
CA SER A 545 -6.95 -16.71 -16.37
C SER A 545 -8.29 -16.70 -15.67
N ALA A 546 -9.18 -17.62 -16.04
CA ALA A 546 -10.43 -17.86 -15.33
C ALA A 546 -10.16 -18.09 -13.83
N PRO A 547 -11.03 -17.61 -12.93
CA PRO A 547 -12.38 -17.13 -13.19
C PRO A 547 -12.51 -15.61 -13.41
N VAL A 548 -11.44 -14.82 -13.29
CA VAL A 548 -11.51 -13.35 -13.37
C VAL A 548 -10.39 -12.81 -14.25
N TYR A 549 -10.75 -12.11 -15.33
CA TYR A 549 -9.79 -11.45 -16.23
C TYR A 549 -9.76 -9.95 -15.96
N LEU A 550 -8.63 -9.46 -15.44
CA LEU A 550 -8.38 -8.02 -15.25
C LEU A 550 -7.09 -7.55 -15.94
N THR A 551 -6.26 -8.49 -16.41
CA THR A 551 -5.01 -8.18 -17.10
C THR A 551 -5.27 -7.30 -18.32
N GLY A 552 -4.47 -6.26 -18.48
CA GLY A 552 -4.63 -5.28 -19.56
C GLY A 552 -5.59 -4.12 -19.28
N THR A 553 -6.34 -4.14 -18.17
CA THR A 553 -7.28 -3.06 -17.82
C THR A 553 -6.69 -2.09 -16.80
N ALA A 554 -7.18 -0.85 -16.73
CA ALA A 554 -6.79 0.09 -15.66
C ALA A 554 -7.19 -0.41 -14.25
N VAL A 555 -8.20 -1.30 -14.15
CA VAL A 555 -8.72 -1.81 -12.88
C VAL A 555 -7.69 -2.63 -12.13
N ILE A 556 -6.89 -3.47 -12.81
CA ILE A 556 -5.87 -4.28 -12.13
C ILE A 556 -4.79 -3.41 -11.48
N VAL A 557 -4.41 -2.31 -12.15
CA VAL A 557 -3.44 -1.33 -11.64
C VAL A 557 -4.02 -0.57 -10.44
N ILE A 558 -5.23 -0.03 -10.56
CA ILE A 558 -5.90 0.71 -9.48
C ILE A 558 -6.11 -0.19 -8.26
N MET A 559 -6.58 -1.43 -8.45
CA MET A 559 -6.81 -2.36 -7.34
C MET A 559 -5.52 -2.82 -6.69
N SER A 560 -4.44 -3.01 -7.45
CA SER A 560 -3.10 -3.24 -6.91
C SER A 560 -2.62 -2.08 -6.04
N MET A 561 -2.78 -0.83 -6.52
CA MET A 561 -2.47 0.38 -5.75
C MET A 561 -3.30 0.49 -4.47
N VAL A 562 -4.60 0.20 -4.54
CA VAL A 562 -5.51 0.26 -3.39
C VAL A 562 -5.05 -0.74 -2.34
N MET A 563 -5.01 -2.03 -2.69
CA MET A 563 -4.79 -3.12 -1.73
C MET A 563 -3.43 -3.03 -1.04
N ARG A 564 -2.39 -2.63 -1.78
CA ARG A 564 -1.06 -2.41 -1.23
C ARG A 564 -1.00 -1.24 -0.23
N ASN A 565 -1.87 -0.25 -0.38
CA ASN A 565 -1.89 0.95 0.46
C ASN A 565 -2.96 0.96 1.55
N VAL A 566 -3.89 -0.02 1.59
CA VAL A 566 -4.93 -0.14 2.64
C VAL A 566 -4.39 -0.02 4.08
N PRO A 567 -3.24 -0.61 4.44
CA PRO A 567 -2.70 -0.49 5.81
C PRO A 567 -2.47 0.95 6.28
N VAL A 568 -2.25 1.89 5.35
CA VAL A 568 -2.16 3.33 5.67
C VAL A 568 -3.48 3.83 6.21
N GLY A 569 -4.58 3.58 5.48
CA GLY A 569 -5.93 3.99 5.88
C GLY A 569 -6.35 3.35 7.21
N ILE A 570 -5.97 2.09 7.44
CA ILE A 570 -6.26 1.39 8.69
C ILE A 570 -5.55 2.05 9.88
N ARG A 571 -4.25 2.31 9.77
CA ARG A 571 -3.50 2.95 10.86
C ARG A 571 -4.02 4.34 11.18
N ALA A 572 -4.32 5.13 10.15
CA ALA A 572 -4.92 6.44 10.32
C ALA A 572 -6.32 6.34 10.98
N GLY A 573 -7.13 5.37 10.56
CA GLY A 573 -8.43 5.10 11.14
C GLY A 573 -8.37 4.64 12.59
N ILE A 574 -7.46 3.73 12.95
CA ILE A 574 -7.25 3.26 14.33
C ILE A 574 -6.79 4.41 15.22
N ALA A 575 -5.82 5.22 14.75
CA ALA A 575 -5.34 6.38 15.50
C ALA A 575 -6.43 7.42 15.71
N GLY A 576 -7.25 7.71 14.69
CA GLY A 576 -8.36 8.65 14.78
C GLY A 576 -9.48 8.14 15.69
N LEU A 577 -9.91 6.89 15.51
CA LEU A 577 -10.97 6.27 16.31
C LEU A 577 -10.55 6.06 17.77
N GLY A 578 -9.28 5.79 18.04
CA GLY A 578 -8.75 5.62 19.39
C GLY A 578 -8.78 6.90 20.23
N GLN A 579 -8.87 8.08 19.61
CA GLN A 579 -9.04 9.36 20.30
C GLN A 579 -10.52 9.67 20.63
N LEU A 580 -11.46 8.94 20.04
CA LEU A 580 -12.89 9.17 20.22
C LEU A 580 -13.46 8.17 21.22
N ASP A 581 -14.09 8.66 22.28
CA ASP A 581 -14.72 7.81 23.30
C ASP A 581 -15.89 6.98 22.71
N LYS A 582 -16.07 5.75 23.22
CA LYS A 582 -17.13 4.84 22.77
C LYS A 582 -18.54 5.28 23.19
N SER A 583 -18.65 6.13 24.20
CA SER A 583 -19.91 6.76 24.61
C SER A 583 -20.62 7.51 23.47
N LEU A 584 -19.90 8.03 22.47
CA LEU A 584 -20.51 8.67 21.29
C LEU A 584 -21.34 7.67 20.46
N ASP A 585 -20.84 6.44 20.32
CA ASP A 585 -21.53 5.37 19.59
C ASP A 585 -22.76 4.92 20.40
N GLU A 586 -22.58 4.73 21.70
CA GLU A 586 -23.62 4.26 22.62
C GLU A 586 -24.76 5.27 22.78
N ALA A 587 -24.45 6.57 22.81
CA ALA A 587 -25.44 7.64 22.83
C ALA A 587 -26.28 7.65 21.54
N SER A 588 -25.63 7.50 20.38
CA SER A 588 -26.32 7.42 19.08
C SER A 588 -27.25 6.20 19.01
N LEU A 589 -26.76 5.04 19.43
CA LEU A 589 -27.53 3.79 19.46
C LEU A 589 -28.71 3.87 20.46
N SER A 590 -28.53 4.55 21.59
CA SER A 590 -29.59 4.78 22.59
C SER A 590 -30.75 5.62 22.04
N LEU A 591 -30.45 6.55 21.12
CA LEU A 591 -31.44 7.32 20.36
C LEU A 591 -32.04 6.55 19.17
N ARG A 592 -31.82 5.24 19.09
CA ARG A 592 -32.26 4.35 18.00
C ARG A 592 -31.69 4.71 16.62
N ALA A 593 -30.57 5.42 16.57
CA ALA A 593 -29.81 5.52 15.32
C ALA A 593 -29.13 4.17 15.03
N GLY A 594 -29.03 3.78 13.75
CA GLY A 594 -28.25 2.59 13.35
C GLY A 594 -26.78 2.95 13.10
N SER A 595 -25.89 1.94 13.06
CA SER A 595 -24.44 2.18 12.93
C SER A 595 -24.06 2.97 11.67
N MET A 596 -24.79 2.80 10.56
CA MET A 596 -24.59 3.61 9.36
C MET A 596 -24.77 5.11 9.66
N ARG A 597 -25.83 5.49 10.37
CA ARG A 597 -26.07 6.90 10.74
C ARG A 597 -25.00 7.40 11.70
N THR A 598 -24.64 6.60 12.70
CA THR A 598 -23.56 6.94 13.65
C THR A 598 -22.24 7.19 12.90
N VAL A 599 -21.89 6.33 11.94
CA VAL A 599 -20.68 6.51 11.13
C VAL A 599 -20.76 7.79 10.30
N PHE A 600 -21.81 7.97 9.49
CA PHE A 600 -21.86 9.09 8.55
C PHE A 600 -22.06 10.46 9.21
N TYR A 601 -22.84 10.54 10.29
CA TYR A 601 -23.20 11.82 10.92
C TYR A 601 -22.35 12.18 12.14
N ILE A 602 -21.74 11.21 12.82
CA ILE A 602 -20.95 11.47 14.03
C ILE A 602 -19.47 11.17 13.77
N LEU A 603 -19.13 9.94 13.39
CA LEU A 603 -17.74 9.52 13.29
C LEU A 603 -17.01 10.15 12.10
N LEU A 604 -17.57 10.13 10.88
CA LEU A 604 -16.90 10.68 9.70
C LEU A 604 -16.57 12.17 9.85
N PRO A 605 -17.47 13.05 10.34
CA PRO A 605 -17.14 14.46 10.60
C PRO A 605 -16.00 14.63 11.62
N LEU A 606 -16.00 13.83 12.69
CA LEU A 606 -14.95 13.87 13.72
C LEU A 606 -13.61 13.32 13.22
N LEU A 607 -13.65 12.36 12.28
CA LEU A 607 -12.48 11.70 11.69
C LEU A 607 -11.94 12.45 10.45
N ARG A 608 -12.53 13.57 10.03
CA ARG A 608 -12.06 14.37 8.88
C ARG A 608 -10.55 14.59 8.85
N PRO A 609 -9.86 14.98 9.96
CA PRO A 609 -8.42 15.17 9.93
C PRO A 609 -7.63 13.88 9.65
N ALA A 610 -8.12 12.75 10.17
CA ALA A 610 -7.52 11.43 9.95
C ALA A 610 -7.76 10.96 8.51
N ILE A 611 -8.96 11.17 7.97
CA ILE A 611 -9.33 10.85 6.58
C ILE A 611 -8.46 11.64 5.60
N LEU A 612 -8.33 12.96 5.80
CA LEU A 612 -7.50 13.80 4.93
C LEU A 612 -6.02 13.38 4.98
N SER A 613 -5.50 13.09 6.18
CA SER A 613 -4.11 12.61 6.32
C SER A 613 -3.91 11.27 5.61
N ALA A 614 -4.87 10.34 5.73
CA ALA A 614 -4.85 9.05 5.04
C ALA A 614 -4.94 9.20 3.52
N LEU A 615 -5.79 10.12 3.04
CA LEU A 615 -5.99 10.41 1.62
C LEU A 615 -4.69 10.93 0.99
N ILE A 616 -4.09 11.96 1.58
CA ILE A 616 -2.84 12.56 1.07
C ILE A 616 -1.73 11.51 1.03
N TYR A 617 -1.55 10.77 2.13
CA TYR A 617 -0.51 9.75 2.19
C TYR A 617 -0.75 8.62 1.19
N SER A 618 -2.00 8.17 1.03
CA SER A 618 -2.35 7.12 0.06
C SER A 618 -2.13 7.59 -1.37
N PHE A 619 -2.42 8.86 -1.67
CA PHE A 619 -2.18 9.48 -2.97
C PHE A 619 -0.68 9.55 -3.29
N VAL A 620 0.13 10.06 -2.36
CA VAL A 620 1.59 10.11 -2.49
C VAL A 620 2.15 8.72 -2.73
N ARG A 621 1.65 7.71 -2.00
CA ARG A 621 2.13 6.35 -2.16
C ARG A 621 1.64 5.66 -3.43
N ALA A 622 0.47 6.01 -3.94
CA ALA A 622 -0.04 5.49 -5.21
C ALA A 622 0.83 5.97 -6.38
N ILE A 623 1.14 7.27 -6.46
CA ILE A 623 1.98 7.84 -7.53
C ILE A 623 3.40 7.27 -7.53
N THR A 624 3.97 7.08 -6.34
CA THR A 624 5.36 6.60 -6.19
C THR A 624 5.49 5.08 -6.29
N THR A 625 4.38 4.34 -6.50
CA THR A 625 4.43 2.87 -6.60
C THR A 625 4.96 2.46 -7.97
N VAL A 626 5.94 1.55 -7.98
CA VAL A 626 6.56 1.01 -9.21
C VAL A 626 6.59 -0.52 -9.17
N SER A 627 7.12 -1.10 -8.09
CA SER A 627 7.45 -2.53 -8.03
C SER A 627 6.32 -3.50 -8.38
N ALA A 628 5.07 -3.20 -8.01
CA ALA A 628 3.92 -4.05 -8.34
C ALA A 628 3.30 -3.72 -9.70
N ILE A 629 3.46 -2.48 -10.15
CA ILE A 629 2.74 -1.93 -11.30
C ILE A 629 3.50 -2.19 -12.59
N ILE A 630 4.84 -2.28 -12.55
CA ILE A 630 5.66 -2.55 -13.73
C ILE A 630 5.26 -3.82 -14.50
N PHE A 631 4.71 -4.80 -13.78
CA PHE A 631 4.18 -6.05 -14.35
C PHE A 631 2.78 -5.88 -14.96
N LEU A 632 1.99 -4.94 -14.46
CA LEU A 632 0.56 -4.82 -14.76
C LEU A 632 0.25 -3.80 -15.86
N VAL A 633 1.22 -2.97 -16.23
CA VAL A 633 1.05 -1.88 -17.19
C VAL A 633 1.12 -2.39 -18.62
N THR A 634 0.27 -1.81 -19.46
CA THR A 634 0.25 -2.04 -20.90
C THR A 634 0.54 -0.73 -21.65
N PRO A 635 0.74 -0.77 -22.98
CA PRO A 635 0.84 0.44 -23.78
C PRO A 635 -0.36 1.38 -23.67
N ASP A 636 -1.53 0.91 -23.23
CA ASP A 636 -2.73 1.74 -23.05
C ASP A 636 -2.94 2.20 -21.60
N THR A 637 -2.24 1.60 -20.63
CA THR A 637 -2.33 1.93 -19.19
C THR A 637 -0.98 2.40 -18.66
N ARG A 638 -0.41 3.39 -19.33
CA ARG A 638 0.97 3.84 -19.05
C ARG A 638 1.00 4.57 -17.70
N VAL A 639 1.88 4.18 -16.79
CA VAL A 639 2.16 5.00 -15.61
C VAL A 639 3.51 5.70 -15.75
N ALA A 640 3.62 6.87 -15.15
CA ALA A 640 4.79 7.74 -15.22
C ALA A 640 6.03 7.03 -14.70
N THR A 641 5.90 6.26 -13.62
CA THR A 641 7.03 5.57 -13.01
C THR A 641 7.60 4.45 -13.88
N SER A 642 6.76 3.66 -14.56
CA SER A 642 7.21 2.65 -15.52
C SER A 642 7.77 3.29 -16.78
N TYR A 643 7.14 4.38 -17.26
CA TYR A 643 7.64 5.12 -18.42
C TYR A 643 9.05 5.64 -18.17
N ILE A 644 9.30 6.27 -17.02
CA ILE A 644 10.65 6.75 -16.68
C ILE A 644 11.64 5.59 -16.62
N LEU A 645 11.24 4.46 -16.02
CA LEU A 645 12.10 3.30 -15.90
C LEU A 645 12.49 2.72 -17.26
N ASN A 646 11.54 2.58 -18.19
CA ASN A 646 11.81 2.13 -19.55
C ASN A 646 12.81 3.05 -20.26
N ARG A 647 12.69 4.38 -20.07
CA ARG A 647 13.66 5.36 -20.62
C ARG A 647 15.06 5.21 -20.02
N VAL A 648 15.16 4.76 -18.77
CA VAL A 648 16.45 4.44 -18.15
C VAL A 648 17.04 3.17 -18.76
N GLU A 649 16.22 2.15 -19.02
CA GLU A 649 16.64 0.91 -19.69
C GLU A 649 17.09 1.16 -21.14
N ASP A 650 16.43 2.06 -21.85
CA ASP A 650 16.80 2.50 -23.20
C ASP A 650 18.07 3.38 -23.23
N GLY A 651 18.63 3.73 -22.06
CA GLY A 651 19.81 4.61 -21.94
C GLY A 651 19.50 6.10 -22.14
N GLU A 652 18.23 6.48 -22.21
CA GLU A 652 17.75 7.84 -22.41
C GLU A 652 17.67 8.63 -21.08
N TYR A 653 18.77 8.65 -20.32
CA TYR A 653 18.84 9.24 -18.98
C TYR A 653 18.36 10.70 -18.93
N GLY A 654 18.66 11.52 -19.96
CA GLY A 654 18.23 12.92 -20.03
C GLY A 654 16.71 13.08 -19.96
N MET A 655 15.95 12.22 -20.65
CA MET A 655 14.49 12.22 -20.60
C MET A 655 13.97 11.68 -19.26
N ALA A 656 14.61 10.64 -18.73
CA ALA A 656 14.24 10.07 -17.43
C ALA A 656 14.39 11.10 -16.29
N ILE A 657 15.49 11.87 -16.29
CA ILE A 657 15.75 12.92 -15.30
C ILE A 657 14.78 14.08 -15.47
N ALA A 658 14.51 14.50 -16.71
CA ALA A 658 13.53 15.54 -17.01
C ALA A 658 12.15 15.17 -16.46
N TYR A 659 11.68 13.95 -16.74
CA TYR A 659 10.40 13.49 -16.22
C TYR A 659 10.42 13.33 -14.68
N GLY A 660 11.51 12.81 -14.11
CA GLY A 660 11.70 12.74 -12.65
C GLY A 660 11.57 14.11 -11.97
N SER A 661 12.15 15.16 -12.57
CA SER A 661 12.05 16.54 -12.08
C SER A 661 10.60 17.06 -12.09
N ILE A 662 9.84 16.77 -13.16
CA ILE A 662 8.44 17.16 -13.30
C ILE A 662 7.58 16.45 -12.28
N LEU A 663 7.78 15.15 -12.09
CA LEU A 663 7.06 14.40 -11.07
C LEU A 663 7.29 14.97 -9.68
N ILE A 664 8.53 15.35 -9.34
CA ILE A 664 8.82 16.01 -8.05
C ILE A 664 8.02 17.32 -7.91
N VAL A 665 8.02 18.17 -8.95
CA VAL A 665 7.28 19.45 -8.94
C VAL A 665 5.78 19.23 -8.79
N VAL A 666 5.20 18.33 -9.60
CA VAL A 666 3.78 17.97 -9.55
C VAL A 666 3.42 17.43 -8.17
N MET A 667 4.24 16.55 -7.60
CA MET A 667 4.02 15.98 -6.27
C MET A 667 4.07 17.04 -5.17
N LEU A 668 5.06 17.93 -5.19
CA LEU A 668 5.14 19.03 -4.23
C LEU A 668 3.94 19.96 -4.35
N ALA A 669 3.55 20.33 -5.58
CA ALA A 669 2.37 21.17 -5.83
C ALA A 669 1.09 20.54 -5.26
N ILE A 670 0.88 19.24 -5.46
CA ILE A 670 -0.28 18.53 -4.93
C ILE A 670 -0.26 18.46 -3.41
N ILE A 671 0.89 18.17 -2.80
CA ILE A 671 1.03 18.16 -1.33
C ILE A 671 0.73 19.55 -0.75
N PHE A 672 1.28 20.62 -1.33
CA PHE A 672 1.00 21.98 -0.88
C PHE A 672 -0.46 22.37 -1.07
N LEU A 673 -1.08 21.97 -2.18
CA LEU A 673 -2.52 22.16 -2.42
C LEU A 673 -3.34 21.47 -1.33
N PHE A 674 -3.02 20.21 -1.00
CA PHE A 674 -3.70 19.49 0.07
C PHE A 674 -3.47 20.13 1.44
N ASP A 675 -2.25 20.53 1.78
CA ASP A 675 -1.96 21.17 3.06
C ASP A 675 -2.67 22.52 3.18
N TYR A 676 -2.79 23.28 2.08
CA TYR A 676 -3.60 24.50 2.02
C TYR A 676 -5.09 24.20 2.29
N LEU A 677 -5.67 23.22 1.60
CA LEU A 677 -7.06 22.81 1.77
C LEU A 677 -7.36 22.27 3.20
N VAL A 678 -6.37 21.64 3.84
CA VAL A 678 -6.50 21.05 5.20
C VAL A 678 -6.17 22.06 6.29
N GLY A 679 -5.26 23.01 6.02
CA GLY A 679 -4.79 24.03 6.97
C GLY A 679 -5.94 24.85 7.54
N GLU A 680 -6.96 25.16 6.74
CA GLU A 680 -8.18 25.84 7.20
C GLU A 680 -8.95 25.02 8.26
N ALA A 681 -8.93 23.68 8.18
CA ALA A 681 -9.59 22.81 9.15
C ALA A 681 -8.85 22.74 10.50
N ARG A 682 -7.53 22.94 10.54
CA ARG A 682 -6.76 23.03 11.80
C ARG A 682 -6.84 24.42 12.44
N VAL A 683 -6.84 25.47 11.63
CA VAL A 683 -6.84 26.87 12.11
C VAL A 683 -8.20 27.31 12.67
N SER A 684 -9.31 26.70 12.20
CA SER A 684 -10.65 26.98 12.73
C SER A 684 -10.80 26.72 14.25
N ARG A 685 -10.06 25.75 14.82
CA ARG A 685 -10.06 25.51 16.28
C ARG A 685 -9.24 26.53 17.08
N THR A 686 -8.32 27.27 16.46
CA THR A 686 -7.46 28.25 17.14
C THR A 686 -8.05 29.66 17.08
N LYS A 687 -9.00 29.91 16.17
CA LYS A 687 -9.76 31.17 16.04
C LYS A 687 -11.06 31.20 16.87
N ALA A 688 -11.22 30.31 17.86
CA ALA A 688 -12.11 30.60 18.98
C ALA A 688 -11.47 31.73 19.78
N LYS A 689 -11.74 32.95 19.29
CA LYS A 689 -11.36 34.23 19.86
C LYS A 689 -11.67 34.18 21.36
N ASN A 690 -10.67 34.47 22.18
CA ASN A 690 -10.89 35.07 23.48
C ASN A 690 -11.70 36.35 23.23
N SER A 691 -13.02 36.24 23.37
CA SER A 691 -13.90 37.35 23.64
C SER A 691 -14.35 37.17 25.07
N ASP A 692 -13.54 37.70 25.98
CA ASP A 692 -13.93 38.39 27.20
C ASP A 692 -12.85 39.45 27.48
#